data_AF-C7NTL6-F1
#
_entry.id   AF-C7NTL6-F1
#
_cell.length_a   1.000
_cell.length_b   1.000
_cell.length_c   1.000
_cell.angle_alpha   90.00
_cell.angle_beta   90.00
_cell.angle_gamma   90.00
#
_symmetry.space_group_name_H-M   'P 1'
#
loop_
_entity.id
_entity.type
_entity.pdbx_description
1 polymer ?
#
loop_
_entity_poly.entity_id
_entity_poly.type
_entity_poly.pdbx_seq_one_letter_code
_entity_poly.pdbx_strand_id
1 'polypeptide(L)'
;MTDPEEYNGWETAIASSIDQADSYDEERQDNPLTADDVLDHEAVTSDPLLEDTDEDDVDDLAEQINRLDPRDRDSDGDKLSDRTELRLRDQSDEYAPAIYGNTPPSVTVRSISAVNGRTEYDVALQARDASGLGAIDLMKGGEVEKRVWGRGETEISREISFYVDRSLVEVMAKSDGPARRAMTDGGVEKGFRVTIADAADSDAIDSFDQLDRVVRKVDELDGRANRRAMEVLEETEGKGVVFMDDLETGTLRNVLDSTDVDRGQLTGAIEKYHELGDRARLLTTDLVGETGDKTIAFMDDLDAETLEGILDLRDAELTTNEIASVIRTYDGLDDAASQSARELLEATEDNGVAFMDDVEAGTLDDILKSADLDSDDLAGAVRSYDSLEGATSHYARDLLDETGEDGVRLLDEVDDASLQKVLDSDAIESDELVAATRKYGDLDGDKRSQFRGLLADDDLRGSWVKVAADSEITTGDIETAIDRVETNSQHSVTNFKVGRNANPDDAVHPPHDPDSIVVEMELEEGDEFWRVYERTPQTSNPDENLAGGFVARRSTLQSAETPEEVLDRLALLRSEWQDYNHVGKVEVTDEFVENNQIRVQVSTTRQASEVSGEVRPGGGTQYRLQDDLDPDAQGVTWEAVEELESYVD
;
A
#
# COMPACT_ATOMS: atom_id res chain seq x y z
N MET A 1 75.02 6.92 -70.89
CA MET A 1 76.32 6.25 -71.16
C MET A 1 76.90 6.84 -72.44
N THR A 2 77.73 6.12 -73.23
CA THR A 2 77.98 6.51 -74.63
C THR A 2 77.00 5.79 -75.57
N ASP A 3 76.60 6.43 -76.68
CA ASP A 3 75.65 5.83 -77.64
C ASP A 3 76.07 4.41 -78.12
N PRO A 4 77.37 4.11 -78.33
CA PRO A 4 77.78 2.74 -78.65
C PRO A 4 77.60 1.74 -77.50
N GLU A 5 77.68 2.15 -76.23
CA GLU A 5 77.44 1.28 -75.08
C GLU A 5 75.95 0.96 -74.94
N GLU A 6 75.08 1.95 -75.16
CA GLU A 6 73.62 1.80 -75.13
C GLU A 6 73.13 0.88 -76.27
N TYR A 7 73.66 1.09 -77.49
CA TYR A 7 73.32 0.26 -78.66
C TYR A 7 73.88 -1.16 -78.58
N ASN A 8 75.11 -1.36 -78.08
CA ASN A 8 75.71 -2.69 -77.98
C ASN A 8 75.21 -3.48 -76.77
N GLY A 9 74.75 -2.79 -75.71
CA GLY A 9 74.17 -3.39 -74.51
C GLY A 9 75.17 -3.86 -73.47
N TRP A 10 74.63 -4.37 -72.38
CA TRP A 10 75.36 -5.04 -71.29
C TRP A 10 74.62 -6.32 -70.85
N GLU A 11 75.26 -7.09 -69.98
CA GLU A 11 74.68 -8.29 -69.38
C GLU A 11 74.14 -7.94 -67.99
N THR A 12 72.87 -8.23 -67.76
CA THR A 12 72.19 -8.14 -66.47
C THR A 12 72.08 -9.53 -65.84
N ALA A 13 72.06 -9.61 -64.51
CA ALA A 13 71.95 -10.87 -63.76
C ALA A 13 70.83 -10.75 -62.74
N ILE A 14 69.75 -11.52 -62.92
CA ILE A 14 68.48 -11.34 -62.22
C ILE A 14 68.04 -12.65 -61.57
N ALA A 15 67.38 -12.57 -60.40
CA ALA A 15 66.75 -13.72 -59.76
C ALA A 15 65.28 -13.80 -60.17
N SER A 16 64.90 -14.77 -61.00
CA SER A 16 63.52 -14.90 -61.48
C SER A 16 62.59 -15.62 -60.49
N SER A 17 63.12 -16.04 -59.33
CA SER A 17 62.36 -16.67 -58.24
C SER A 17 63.07 -16.57 -56.90
N ILE A 18 62.29 -16.71 -55.81
CA ILE A 18 62.82 -16.68 -54.45
C ILE A 18 63.84 -17.81 -54.17
N ASP A 19 63.63 -19.00 -54.72
CA ASP A 19 64.56 -20.13 -54.54
C ASP A 19 65.94 -19.84 -55.18
N GLN A 20 65.96 -19.04 -56.25
CA GLN A 20 67.18 -18.61 -56.93
C GLN A 20 67.88 -17.48 -56.17
N ALA A 21 67.12 -16.55 -55.58
CA ALA A 21 67.65 -15.52 -54.69
C ALA A 21 68.28 -16.14 -53.43
N ASP A 22 67.64 -17.13 -52.82
CA ASP A 22 68.18 -17.89 -51.69
C ASP A 22 69.47 -18.63 -52.07
N SER A 23 69.48 -19.27 -53.24
CA SER A 23 70.67 -19.96 -53.76
C SER A 23 71.82 -18.98 -54.05
N TYR A 24 71.51 -17.77 -54.52
CA TYR A 24 72.49 -16.70 -54.71
C TYR A 24 73.08 -16.22 -53.38
N ASP A 25 72.25 -16.00 -52.35
CA ASP A 25 72.71 -15.56 -51.03
C ASP A 25 73.56 -16.62 -50.31
N GLU A 26 73.24 -17.90 -50.50
CA GLU A 26 74.07 -19.02 -50.04
C GLU A 26 75.41 -19.08 -50.80
N GLU A 27 75.40 -19.08 -52.13
CA GLU A 27 76.61 -19.14 -52.94
C GLU A 27 77.50 -17.89 -52.76
N ARG A 28 76.90 -16.71 -52.53
CA ARG A 28 77.62 -15.47 -52.21
C ARG A 28 78.39 -15.55 -50.90
N GLN A 29 77.90 -16.31 -49.92
CA GLN A 29 78.62 -16.54 -48.66
C GLN A 29 79.74 -17.57 -48.83
N ASP A 30 79.50 -18.62 -49.62
CA ASP A 30 80.43 -19.74 -49.79
C ASP A 30 81.54 -19.46 -50.82
N ASN A 31 81.18 -18.92 -51.98
CA ASN A 31 82.10 -18.52 -53.03
C ASN A 31 81.59 -17.28 -53.82
N PRO A 32 81.95 -16.07 -53.36
CA PRO A 32 81.48 -14.82 -53.97
C PRO A 32 81.84 -14.65 -55.44
N LEU A 33 82.82 -15.42 -55.95
CA LEU A 33 83.28 -15.33 -57.34
C LEU A 33 82.39 -16.10 -58.32
N THR A 34 81.54 -17.01 -57.83
CA THR A 34 80.62 -17.82 -58.66
C THR A 34 79.16 -17.58 -58.34
N ALA A 35 78.85 -16.71 -57.37
CA ALA A 35 77.48 -16.41 -56.96
C ALA A 35 76.60 -15.93 -58.12
N ASP A 36 77.11 -15.04 -58.96
CA ASP A 36 76.37 -14.53 -60.12
C ASP A 36 75.99 -15.67 -61.10
N ASP A 37 76.72 -16.80 -61.16
CA ASP A 37 76.38 -17.93 -62.06
C ASP A 37 75.05 -18.61 -61.68
N VAL A 38 74.53 -18.36 -60.48
CA VAL A 38 73.24 -18.88 -59.99
C VAL A 38 72.07 -18.04 -60.52
N LEU A 39 72.31 -16.80 -60.91
CA LEU A 39 71.31 -15.89 -61.46
C LEU A 39 71.09 -16.11 -62.96
N ASP A 40 69.95 -15.67 -63.46
CA ASP A 40 69.66 -15.67 -64.88
C ASP A 40 70.37 -14.49 -65.54
N HIS A 41 71.17 -14.75 -66.57
CA HIS A 41 71.90 -13.72 -67.30
C HIS A 41 71.20 -13.36 -68.61
N GLU A 42 70.87 -12.09 -68.77
CA GLU A 42 70.22 -11.58 -69.97
C GLU A 42 71.02 -10.43 -70.59
N ALA A 43 71.07 -10.40 -71.92
CA ALA A 43 71.72 -9.31 -72.64
C ALA A 43 70.70 -8.22 -72.94
N VAL A 44 70.89 -7.05 -72.34
CA VAL A 44 69.97 -5.91 -72.41
C VAL A 44 70.60 -4.77 -73.19
N THR A 45 69.79 -3.93 -73.82
CA THR A 45 70.25 -2.73 -74.54
C THR A 45 69.32 -1.57 -74.22
N SER A 46 69.76 -0.33 -74.41
CA SER A 46 68.93 0.86 -74.18
C SER A 46 68.84 1.72 -75.45
N ASP A 47 67.98 2.74 -75.49
CA ASP A 47 67.85 3.65 -76.64
C ASP A 47 68.79 4.87 -76.46
N PRO A 48 69.84 5.03 -77.30
CA PRO A 48 70.81 6.13 -77.15
C PRO A 48 70.23 7.54 -77.38
N LEU A 49 68.95 7.65 -77.77
CA LEU A 49 68.25 8.92 -77.89
C LEU A 49 67.46 9.30 -76.63
N LEU A 50 67.36 8.42 -75.65
CA LEU A 50 66.65 8.61 -74.37
C LEU A 50 67.64 8.51 -73.22
N GLU A 51 67.37 9.22 -72.12
CA GLU A 51 68.17 9.14 -70.89
C GLU A 51 67.65 8.02 -69.96
N ASP A 52 66.40 7.62 -70.14
CA ASP A 52 65.63 6.60 -69.43
C ASP A 52 64.76 5.93 -70.51
N THR A 53 65.05 4.66 -70.81
CA THR A 53 64.49 3.96 -71.98
C THR A 53 63.07 3.43 -71.75
N ASP A 54 62.67 3.11 -70.53
CA ASP A 54 61.35 2.54 -70.19
C ASP A 54 60.40 3.51 -69.44
N GLU A 55 60.91 4.71 -69.15
CA GLU A 55 60.26 5.83 -68.50
C GLU A 55 59.76 5.48 -67.08
N ASP A 56 60.58 4.78 -66.29
CA ASP A 56 60.29 4.43 -64.88
C ASP A 56 60.84 5.45 -63.85
N ASP A 57 61.52 6.51 -64.31
CA ASP A 57 62.26 7.52 -63.53
C ASP A 57 63.62 7.00 -62.95
N VAL A 58 64.23 5.95 -63.51
CA VAL A 58 65.63 5.53 -63.31
C VAL A 58 66.37 5.71 -64.64
N ASP A 59 67.51 6.40 -64.64
CA ASP A 59 68.26 6.61 -65.88
C ASP A 59 69.03 5.35 -66.31
N ASP A 60 69.21 5.16 -67.63
CA ASP A 60 69.86 3.97 -68.23
C ASP A 60 71.27 3.73 -67.64
N LEU A 61 71.94 4.80 -67.22
CA LEU A 61 73.26 4.73 -66.60
C LEU A 61 73.18 4.13 -65.18
N ALA A 62 72.19 4.51 -64.38
CA ALA A 62 71.94 3.94 -63.07
C ALA A 62 71.54 2.47 -63.17
N GLU A 63 70.76 2.09 -64.17
CA GLU A 63 70.40 0.70 -64.43
C GLU A 63 71.61 -0.13 -64.87
N GLN A 64 72.46 0.42 -65.74
CA GLN A 64 73.74 -0.22 -66.10
C GLN A 64 74.65 -0.43 -64.89
N ILE A 65 74.75 0.57 -64.00
CA ILE A 65 75.56 0.47 -62.78
C ILE A 65 75.03 -0.61 -61.83
N ASN A 66 73.71 -0.75 -61.75
CA ASN A 66 73.05 -1.69 -60.84
C ASN A 66 72.75 -3.06 -61.46
N ARG A 67 73.03 -3.24 -62.76
CA ARG A 67 72.69 -4.42 -63.56
C ARG A 67 71.19 -4.71 -63.51
N LEU A 68 70.43 -3.76 -64.03
CA LEU A 68 68.99 -3.85 -64.25
C LEU A 68 68.70 -3.81 -65.76
N ASP A 69 67.49 -4.20 -66.18
CA ASP A 69 67.03 -4.13 -67.57
C ASP A 69 66.41 -2.75 -67.87
N PRO A 70 67.06 -1.88 -68.67
CA PRO A 70 66.58 -0.53 -69.00
C PRO A 70 65.31 -0.51 -69.87
N ARG A 71 64.74 -1.69 -70.17
CA ARG A 71 63.51 -1.83 -70.93
C ARG A 71 62.35 -2.36 -70.12
N ASP A 72 62.56 -2.69 -68.85
CA ASP A 72 61.51 -3.19 -67.96
C ASP A 72 61.55 -2.51 -66.60
N ARG A 73 60.38 -2.03 -66.15
CA ARG A 73 60.25 -1.19 -64.95
C ARG A 73 60.41 -1.99 -63.64
N ASP A 74 60.48 -3.30 -63.79
CA ASP A 74 60.50 -4.34 -62.77
C ASP A 74 61.29 -5.50 -63.38
N SER A 75 62.60 -5.38 -63.32
CA SER A 75 63.56 -6.26 -64.00
C SER A 75 63.36 -7.74 -63.65
N ASP A 76 62.94 -8.05 -62.42
CA ASP A 76 62.77 -9.42 -61.94
C ASP A 76 61.30 -9.90 -61.90
N GLY A 77 60.35 -8.98 -62.11
CA GLY A 77 58.93 -9.26 -62.23
C GLY A 77 58.26 -9.59 -60.89
N ASP A 78 58.87 -9.24 -59.76
CA ASP A 78 58.35 -9.53 -58.42
C ASP A 78 57.23 -8.57 -57.96
N LYS A 79 56.97 -7.51 -58.76
CA LYS A 79 56.00 -6.42 -58.58
C LYS A 79 56.50 -5.26 -57.72
N LEU A 80 57.77 -5.23 -57.34
CA LEU A 80 58.46 -4.05 -56.84
C LEU A 80 59.25 -3.44 -58.01
N SER A 81 58.91 -2.19 -58.36
CA SER A 81 59.64 -1.54 -59.45
C SER A 81 61.11 -1.30 -59.09
N ASP A 82 61.99 -1.32 -60.08
CA ASP A 82 63.43 -1.08 -59.95
C ASP A 82 63.73 0.21 -59.19
N ARG A 83 63.02 1.29 -59.51
CA ARG A 83 63.05 2.55 -58.76
C ARG A 83 62.80 2.38 -57.25
N THR A 84 61.86 1.54 -56.88
CA THR A 84 61.48 1.29 -55.48
C THR A 84 62.58 0.52 -54.78
N GLU A 85 63.14 -0.50 -55.42
CA GLU A 85 64.24 -1.29 -54.89
C GLU A 85 65.51 -0.46 -54.68
N LEU A 86 65.89 0.35 -55.67
CA LEU A 86 67.04 1.27 -55.57
C LEU A 86 66.84 2.31 -54.45
N ARG A 87 65.61 2.80 -54.28
CA ARG A 87 65.27 3.73 -53.19
C ARG A 87 65.33 3.08 -51.82
N LEU A 88 64.91 1.82 -51.70
CA LEU A 88 64.96 1.05 -50.47
C LEU A 88 66.40 0.66 -50.10
N ARG A 89 67.25 0.39 -51.10
CA ARG A 89 68.68 0.15 -50.93
C ARG A 89 69.42 1.38 -50.38
N ASP A 90 69.06 2.59 -50.80
CA ASP A 90 69.69 3.83 -50.31
C ASP A 90 69.26 4.21 -48.88
N GLN A 91 68.28 3.49 -48.28
CA GLN A 91 67.79 3.70 -46.92
C GLN A 91 68.25 2.67 -45.90
N SER A 92 69.24 1.83 -46.22
CA SER A 92 69.70 0.78 -45.30
C SER A 92 70.75 1.28 -44.29
N ASP A 93 70.29 1.70 -43.12
CA ASP A 93 70.91 1.24 -41.87
C ASP A 93 69.87 0.33 -41.18
N GLU A 94 70.15 -0.99 -41.18
CA GLU A 94 69.48 -2.04 -40.42
C GLU A 94 68.18 -2.66 -41.02
N TYR A 95 68.34 -3.84 -41.62
CA TYR A 95 67.35 -4.91 -41.90
C TYR A 95 65.86 -4.50 -41.82
N ALA A 96 65.19 -4.35 -42.96
CA ALA A 96 63.74 -4.56 -43.00
C ALA A 96 63.48 -6.06 -42.88
N PRO A 97 62.91 -6.59 -41.78
CA PRO A 97 62.38 -7.93 -41.80
C PRO A 97 61.17 -7.91 -42.74
N ALA A 98 61.35 -8.39 -43.95
CA ALA A 98 60.23 -8.89 -44.73
C ALA A 98 59.57 -9.97 -43.88
N ILE A 99 58.33 -9.73 -43.45
CA ILE A 99 57.52 -10.73 -42.74
C ILE A 99 57.12 -11.78 -43.77
N TYR A 100 58.01 -12.74 -44.02
CA TYR A 100 57.69 -13.93 -44.78
C TYR A 100 56.88 -14.88 -43.88
N GLY A 101 55.63 -15.14 -44.25
CA GLY A 101 54.82 -16.22 -43.66
C GLY A 101 53.73 -15.85 -42.66
N ASN A 102 53.22 -14.61 -42.63
CA ASN A 102 51.97 -14.36 -41.90
C ASN A 102 50.79 -14.93 -42.71
N THR A 103 50.16 -15.98 -42.17
CA THR A 103 48.83 -16.38 -42.64
C THR A 103 47.83 -15.53 -41.86
N PRO A 104 46.94 -14.76 -42.53
CA PRO A 104 45.97 -13.93 -41.84
C PRO A 104 45.17 -14.75 -40.82
N PRO A 105 44.84 -14.19 -39.65
CA PRO A 105 43.99 -14.86 -38.68
C PRO A 105 42.69 -15.29 -39.38
N SER A 106 42.37 -16.57 -39.27
CA SER A 106 41.12 -17.11 -39.82
C SER A 106 40.08 -17.13 -38.71
N VAL A 107 38.92 -16.51 -38.96
CA VAL A 107 37.77 -16.58 -38.06
C VAL A 107 36.65 -17.32 -38.80
N THR A 108 36.27 -18.47 -38.26
CA THR A 108 35.15 -19.27 -38.76
C THR A 108 33.98 -19.17 -37.81
N VAL A 109 32.84 -18.72 -38.32
CA VAL A 109 31.58 -18.84 -37.60
C VAL A 109 31.05 -20.26 -37.81
N ARG A 110 30.99 -21.05 -36.74
CA ARG A 110 30.56 -22.46 -36.76
C ARG A 110 29.05 -22.59 -36.80
N SER A 111 28.35 -21.75 -36.05
CA SER A 111 26.89 -21.69 -36.06
C SER A 111 26.41 -20.31 -35.64
N ILE A 112 25.23 -19.96 -36.17
CA ILE A 112 24.44 -18.84 -35.71
C ILE A 112 23.05 -19.43 -35.46
N SER A 113 22.61 -19.42 -34.22
CA SER A 113 21.25 -19.81 -33.83
C SER A 113 20.54 -18.62 -33.23
N ALA A 114 19.30 -18.41 -33.68
CA ALA A 114 18.44 -17.39 -33.14
C ALA A 114 17.57 -18.01 -32.03
N VAL A 115 17.58 -17.38 -30.86
CA VAL A 115 16.78 -17.76 -29.69
C VAL A 115 15.87 -16.58 -29.31
N ASN A 116 14.90 -16.81 -28.41
CA ASN A 116 13.96 -15.78 -27.94
C ASN A 116 13.29 -14.99 -29.09
N GLY A 117 12.54 -15.65 -29.97
CA GLY A 117 11.86 -14.93 -31.07
C GLY A 117 12.79 -14.30 -32.12
N ARG A 118 14.09 -14.63 -32.10
CA ARG A 118 15.17 -14.05 -32.92
C ARG A 118 15.62 -12.64 -32.50
N THR A 119 15.35 -12.26 -31.24
CA THR A 119 15.89 -11.05 -30.61
C THR A 119 17.25 -11.31 -29.95
N GLU A 120 17.62 -12.57 -29.74
CA GLU A 120 18.95 -12.97 -29.28
C GLU A 120 19.58 -13.98 -30.25
N TYR A 121 20.88 -13.82 -30.52
CA TYR A 121 21.65 -14.71 -31.39
C TYR A 121 22.84 -15.28 -30.63
N ASP A 122 22.89 -16.61 -30.60
CA ASP A 122 24.06 -17.35 -30.15
C ASP A 122 24.97 -17.61 -31.35
N VAL A 123 26.18 -17.07 -31.28
CA VAL A 123 27.21 -17.24 -32.29
C VAL A 123 28.34 -18.06 -31.70
N ALA A 124 28.52 -19.26 -32.26
CA ALA A 124 29.69 -20.08 -31.99
C ALA A 124 30.77 -19.75 -33.02
N LEU A 125 31.89 -19.20 -32.56
CA LEU A 125 33.01 -18.83 -33.40
C LEU A 125 34.28 -19.60 -33.01
N GLN A 126 35.11 -19.81 -34.01
CA GLN A 126 36.44 -20.39 -33.88
C GLN A 126 37.42 -19.50 -34.62
N ALA A 127 38.45 -19.03 -33.93
CA ALA A 127 39.53 -18.30 -34.58
C ALA A 127 40.85 -19.05 -34.45
N ARG A 128 41.70 -18.91 -35.47
CA ARG A 128 43.03 -19.51 -35.53
C ARG A 128 44.02 -18.51 -36.09
N ASP A 129 45.14 -18.38 -35.42
CA ASP A 129 46.29 -17.58 -35.86
C ASP A 129 47.58 -18.27 -35.40
N ALA A 130 48.47 -18.59 -36.35
CA ALA A 130 49.75 -19.22 -36.05
C ALA A 130 50.66 -18.31 -35.20
N SER A 131 50.43 -16.99 -35.23
CA SER A 131 51.17 -15.98 -34.46
C SER A 131 50.55 -15.68 -33.09
N GLY A 132 49.40 -16.27 -32.77
CA GLY A 132 48.67 -16.07 -31.51
C GLY A 132 47.65 -14.94 -31.58
N LEU A 133 46.45 -15.19 -31.05
CA LEU A 133 45.30 -14.29 -31.19
C LEU A 133 45.34 -13.13 -30.17
N GLY A 134 45.24 -11.90 -30.67
CA GLY A 134 45.10 -10.69 -29.84
C GLY A 134 43.68 -10.51 -29.30
N ALA A 135 42.76 -10.09 -30.17
CA ALA A 135 41.34 -9.92 -29.86
C ALA A 135 40.46 -10.18 -31.09
N ILE A 136 39.22 -10.60 -30.86
CA ILE A 136 38.15 -10.68 -31.85
C ILE A 136 37.08 -9.69 -31.45
N ASP A 137 36.82 -8.73 -32.33
CA ASP A 137 35.73 -7.77 -32.17
C ASP A 137 34.53 -8.21 -33.00
N LEU A 138 33.41 -8.39 -32.32
CA LEU A 138 32.12 -8.56 -32.98
C LEU A 138 31.50 -7.18 -33.12
N MET A 139 31.22 -6.80 -34.37
CA MET A 139 30.70 -5.48 -34.71
C MET A 139 29.24 -5.53 -35.16
N LYS A 140 28.45 -4.53 -34.74
CA LYS A 140 27.06 -4.28 -35.19
C LYS A 140 26.97 -2.82 -35.62
N GLY A 141 26.49 -2.56 -36.84
CA GLY A 141 26.34 -1.19 -37.34
C GLY A 141 27.65 -0.36 -37.44
N GLY A 142 28.82 -1.01 -37.34
CA GLY A 142 30.13 -0.34 -37.30
C GLY A 142 30.71 -0.10 -35.90
N GLU A 143 29.95 -0.40 -34.84
CA GLU A 143 30.41 -0.32 -33.45
C GLU A 143 30.76 -1.70 -32.89
N VAL A 144 31.72 -1.76 -31.96
CA VAL A 144 32.14 -3.01 -31.31
C VAL A 144 31.18 -3.35 -30.17
N GLU A 145 30.35 -4.37 -30.36
CA GLU A 145 29.39 -4.86 -29.36
C GLU A 145 30.07 -5.74 -28.31
N LYS A 146 31.01 -6.60 -28.75
CA LYS A 146 31.66 -7.55 -27.86
C LYS A 146 33.07 -7.85 -28.32
N ARG A 147 34.01 -7.84 -27.36
CA ARG A 147 35.42 -8.15 -27.59
C ARG A 147 35.80 -9.45 -26.87
N VAL A 148 36.37 -10.40 -27.60
CA VAL A 148 36.94 -11.63 -27.06
C VAL A 148 38.45 -11.56 -27.15
N TRP A 149 39.12 -11.58 -26.00
CA TRP A 149 40.58 -11.60 -25.94
C TRP A 149 41.12 -13.00 -26.20
N GLY A 150 42.01 -13.14 -27.19
CA GLY A 150 42.68 -14.40 -27.52
C GLY A 150 43.89 -14.71 -26.63
N ARG A 151 44.45 -13.70 -25.95
CA ARG A 151 45.56 -13.81 -24.98
C ARG A 151 46.81 -14.55 -25.53
N GLY A 152 47.03 -14.49 -26.84
CA GLY A 152 48.16 -15.15 -27.51
C GLY A 152 47.95 -16.64 -27.78
N GLU A 153 46.77 -17.19 -27.56
CA GLU A 153 46.44 -18.56 -27.95
C GLU A 153 46.37 -18.67 -29.48
N THR A 154 46.88 -19.77 -30.04
CA THR A 154 46.89 -19.99 -31.49
C THR A 154 45.54 -20.45 -32.05
N GLU A 155 44.62 -20.85 -31.18
CA GLU A 155 43.26 -21.22 -31.52
C GLU A 155 42.32 -20.96 -30.33
N ILE A 156 41.20 -20.28 -30.57
CA ILE A 156 40.14 -20.11 -29.57
C ILE A 156 38.78 -20.52 -30.14
N SER A 157 37.93 -21.13 -29.29
CA SER A 157 36.53 -21.41 -29.59
C SER A 157 35.66 -20.77 -28.52
N ARG A 158 34.68 -19.97 -28.93
CA ARG A 158 33.80 -19.24 -28.00
C ARG A 158 32.36 -19.26 -28.51
N GLU A 159 31.44 -19.41 -27.57
CA GLU A 159 30.02 -19.18 -27.77
C GLU A 159 29.67 -17.83 -27.15
N ILE A 160 28.96 -17.01 -27.91
CA ILE A 160 28.71 -15.61 -27.59
C ILE A 160 27.26 -15.30 -27.94
N SER A 161 26.48 -14.87 -26.96
CA SER A 161 25.18 -14.27 -27.20
C SER A 161 25.30 -12.75 -27.39
N PHE A 162 24.47 -12.22 -28.30
CA PHE A 162 24.19 -10.78 -28.44
C PHE A 162 22.75 -10.52 -28.92
N TYR A 163 22.22 -9.34 -28.61
CA TYR A 163 20.83 -8.96 -28.89
C TYR A 163 20.67 -8.15 -30.19
N VAL A 164 19.62 -8.43 -30.94
CA VAL A 164 19.20 -7.73 -32.15
C VAL A 164 17.79 -7.17 -31.95
N ASP A 165 17.72 -5.85 -31.87
CA ASP A 165 16.50 -5.08 -31.80
C ASP A 165 15.65 -5.27 -33.08
N ARG A 166 14.49 -5.93 -32.95
CA ARG A 166 13.54 -6.24 -34.04
C ARG A 166 12.24 -5.43 -33.97
N SER A 167 12.06 -4.64 -32.92
CA SER A 167 10.88 -3.84 -32.63
C SER A 167 10.44 -2.97 -33.84
N LEU A 168 11.41 -2.36 -34.51
CA LEU A 168 11.25 -1.60 -35.77
C LEU A 168 10.62 -2.39 -36.92
N VAL A 169 10.92 -3.69 -37.05
CA VAL A 169 10.47 -4.54 -38.17
C VAL A 169 9.03 -4.99 -37.93
N GLU A 170 8.66 -5.27 -36.68
CA GLU A 170 7.31 -5.65 -36.27
C GLU A 170 6.30 -4.53 -36.59
N VAL A 171 6.55 -3.31 -36.12
CA VAL A 171 5.70 -2.14 -36.41
C VAL A 171 5.56 -1.91 -37.92
N MET A 172 6.66 -1.96 -38.66
CA MET A 172 6.66 -1.76 -40.12
C MET A 172 5.91 -2.86 -40.90
N ALA A 173 5.80 -4.07 -40.32
CA ALA A 173 5.16 -5.20 -40.95
C ALA A 173 3.66 -5.33 -40.58
N LYS A 174 3.29 -5.00 -39.34
CA LYS A 174 1.97 -5.28 -38.77
C LYS A 174 1.09 -4.04 -38.60
N SER A 175 1.66 -2.84 -38.40
CA SER A 175 0.90 -1.58 -38.44
C SER A 175 0.84 -1.02 -39.86
N ASP A 176 -0.30 -0.44 -40.23
CA ASP A 176 -0.48 0.33 -41.47
C ASP A 176 -0.88 1.81 -41.19
N GLY A 177 -0.90 2.21 -39.91
CA GLY A 177 -1.39 3.49 -39.43
C GLY A 177 -0.31 4.48 -38.92
N PRO A 178 -0.70 5.36 -37.97
CA PRO A 178 0.18 6.34 -37.32
C PRO A 178 1.51 5.78 -36.77
N ALA A 179 1.54 4.61 -36.15
CA ALA A 179 2.74 3.99 -35.58
C ALA A 179 3.77 3.72 -36.67
N ARG A 180 3.37 3.09 -37.79
CA ARG A 180 4.24 2.90 -38.95
C ARG A 180 4.76 4.24 -39.53
N ARG A 181 3.90 5.26 -39.61
CA ARG A 181 4.31 6.59 -40.10
C ARG A 181 5.38 7.20 -39.19
N ALA A 182 5.19 7.13 -37.87
CA ALA A 182 6.13 7.63 -36.88
C ALA A 182 7.52 6.97 -37.01
N MET A 183 7.59 5.68 -37.35
CA MET A 183 8.87 4.99 -37.61
C MET A 183 9.62 5.56 -38.83
N THR A 184 8.88 6.00 -39.86
CA THR A 184 9.45 6.47 -41.13
C THR A 184 9.66 7.97 -41.23
N ASP A 185 8.97 8.76 -40.41
CA ASP A 185 9.03 10.22 -40.47
C ASP A 185 10.28 10.75 -39.76
N GLY A 186 11.21 11.32 -40.52
CA GLY A 186 12.45 11.93 -39.99
C GLY A 186 12.24 13.08 -39.00
N GLY A 187 11.05 13.66 -38.91
CA GLY A 187 10.70 14.72 -37.95
C GLY A 187 10.34 14.23 -36.55
N VAL A 188 10.06 12.93 -36.39
CA VAL A 188 9.67 12.34 -35.11
C VAL A 188 10.88 12.08 -34.22
N GLU A 189 10.79 12.46 -32.94
CA GLU A 189 11.86 12.30 -31.96
C GLU A 189 12.33 10.84 -31.83
N LYS A 190 13.65 10.64 -31.71
CA LYS A 190 14.24 9.30 -31.62
C LYS A 190 13.69 8.52 -30.41
N GLY A 191 13.54 9.18 -29.26
CA GLY A 191 12.96 8.58 -28.06
C GLY A 191 11.57 8.03 -28.31
N PHE A 192 10.68 8.84 -28.89
CA PHE A 192 9.31 8.40 -29.20
C PHE A 192 9.25 7.19 -30.14
N ARG A 193 10.15 7.08 -31.12
CA ARG A 193 10.21 5.89 -31.98
C ARG A 193 10.65 4.65 -31.24
N VAL A 194 11.61 4.79 -30.31
CA VAL A 194 12.05 3.67 -29.45
C VAL A 194 10.89 3.21 -28.60
N THR A 195 10.18 4.12 -27.93
CA THR A 195 8.99 3.82 -27.12
C THR A 195 7.89 3.10 -27.90
N ILE A 196 7.56 3.54 -29.13
CA ILE A 196 6.57 2.86 -29.98
C ILE A 196 7.02 1.44 -30.32
N ALA A 197 8.31 1.26 -30.58
CA ALA A 197 8.87 -0.02 -30.96
C ALA A 197 8.88 -0.98 -29.75
N ASP A 198 9.29 -0.50 -28.59
CA ASP A 198 9.27 -1.27 -27.34
C ASP A 198 7.84 -1.68 -26.96
N ALA A 199 6.88 -0.75 -27.07
CA ALA A 199 5.47 -1.07 -26.84
C ALA A 199 4.90 -2.08 -27.85
N ALA A 200 5.45 -2.14 -29.07
CA ALA A 200 5.05 -3.11 -30.08
C ALA A 200 5.62 -4.52 -29.87
N ASP A 201 6.76 -4.63 -29.17
CA ASP A 201 7.37 -5.90 -28.76
C ASP A 201 6.81 -6.39 -27.41
N SER A 202 6.03 -5.55 -26.72
CA SER A 202 5.40 -5.87 -25.44
C SER A 202 4.21 -6.80 -25.62
N ASP A 203 4.11 -7.80 -24.74
CA ASP A 203 2.94 -8.68 -24.64
C ASP A 203 1.71 -7.95 -24.05
N ALA A 204 1.85 -6.67 -23.68
CA ALA A 204 0.79 -5.86 -23.06
C ALA A 204 -0.27 -5.35 -24.05
N ILE A 205 0.03 -5.31 -25.35
CA ILE A 205 -0.91 -4.76 -26.36
C ILE A 205 -1.74 -5.87 -27.03
N ASP A 206 -3.04 -5.62 -27.20
CA ASP A 206 -3.94 -6.58 -27.83
C ASP A 206 -3.81 -6.59 -29.36
N SER A 207 -3.46 -5.43 -29.95
CA SER A 207 -3.35 -5.27 -31.39
C SER A 207 -2.53 -4.05 -31.83
N PHE A 208 -2.00 -4.10 -33.06
CA PHE A 208 -1.34 -2.94 -33.67
C PHE A 208 -2.30 -1.78 -33.96
N ASP A 209 -3.60 -2.06 -34.11
CA ASP A 209 -4.63 -1.03 -34.24
C ASP A 209 -4.76 -0.20 -32.96
N GLN A 210 -4.58 -0.81 -31.78
CA GLN A 210 -4.55 -0.14 -30.49
C GLN A 210 -3.34 0.80 -30.40
N LEU A 211 -2.15 0.29 -30.73
CA LEU A 211 -0.93 1.09 -30.82
C LEU A 211 -1.10 2.28 -31.79
N ASP A 212 -1.71 2.05 -32.95
CA ASP A 212 -2.00 3.10 -33.93
C ASP A 212 -2.95 4.19 -33.40
N ARG A 213 -3.95 3.82 -32.61
CA ARG A 213 -4.85 4.79 -31.96
C ARG A 213 -4.13 5.62 -30.90
N VAL A 214 -3.30 4.99 -30.07
CA VAL A 214 -2.52 5.69 -29.02
C VAL A 214 -1.49 6.62 -29.63
N VAL A 215 -0.73 6.19 -30.63
CA VAL A 215 0.25 7.06 -31.32
C VAL A 215 -0.43 8.31 -31.87
N ARG A 216 -1.63 8.18 -32.45
CA ARG A 216 -2.43 9.34 -32.89
C ARG A 216 -2.88 10.21 -31.71
N LYS A 217 -3.36 9.64 -30.61
CA LYS A 217 -3.73 10.43 -29.42
C LYS A 217 -2.53 11.21 -28.89
N VAL A 218 -1.36 10.56 -28.76
CA VAL A 218 -0.13 11.20 -28.29
C VAL A 218 0.33 12.32 -29.23
N ASP A 219 0.23 12.13 -30.54
CA ASP A 219 0.54 13.17 -31.55
C ASP A 219 -0.43 14.36 -31.49
N GLU A 220 -1.69 14.14 -31.07
CA GLU A 220 -2.68 15.19 -30.82
C GLU A 220 -2.47 15.92 -29.46
N LEU A 221 -1.69 15.35 -28.54
CA LEU A 221 -1.31 16.01 -27.28
C LEU A 221 -0.22 17.06 -27.54
N ASP A 222 -0.14 18.06 -26.68
CA ASP A 222 0.91 19.07 -26.70
C ASP A 222 1.49 19.32 -25.31
N GLY A 223 2.54 20.13 -25.24
CA GLY A 223 3.05 20.67 -23.98
C GLY A 223 3.57 19.60 -23.02
N ARG A 224 3.05 19.62 -21.79
CA ARG A 224 3.42 18.66 -20.73
C ARG A 224 2.77 17.30 -20.96
N ALA A 225 1.49 17.27 -21.33
CA ALA A 225 0.77 16.02 -21.55
C ALA A 225 1.46 15.10 -22.58
N ASN A 226 1.93 15.66 -23.70
CA ASN A 226 2.67 14.91 -24.72
C ASN A 226 3.97 14.29 -24.17
N ARG A 227 4.79 15.08 -23.47
CA ARG A 227 6.03 14.58 -22.86
C ARG A 227 5.75 13.48 -21.84
N ARG A 228 4.77 13.70 -20.96
CA ARG A 228 4.42 12.74 -19.91
C ARG A 228 3.87 11.44 -20.49
N ALA A 229 3.11 11.49 -21.59
CA ALA A 229 2.68 10.29 -22.28
C ALA A 229 3.86 9.44 -22.77
N MET A 230 4.89 10.08 -23.36
CA MET A 230 6.08 9.37 -23.84
C MET A 230 6.86 8.74 -22.69
N GLU A 231 7.04 9.48 -21.61
CA GLU A 231 7.78 9.04 -20.42
C GLU A 231 7.10 7.83 -19.76
N VAL A 232 5.78 7.86 -19.60
CA VAL A 232 5.00 6.76 -19.02
C VAL A 232 5.01 5.52 -19.92
N LEU A 233 4.90 5.69 -21.24
CA LEU A 233 4.97 4.55 -22.16
C LEU A 233 6.35 3.86 -22.12
N GLU A 234 7.42 4.62 -21.93
CA GLU A 234 8.78 4.11 -21.74
C GLU A 234 8.92 3.41 -20.38
N GLU A 235 8.47 4.03 -19.29
CA GLU A 235 8.59 3.48 -17.93
C GLU A 235 7.71 2.25 -17.68
N THR A 236 6.56 2.14 -18.35
CA THR A 236 5.61 1.02 -18.20
C THR A 236 5.84 -0.12 -19.19
N GLU A 237 6.95 -0.10 -19.95
CA GLU A 237 7.29 -1.11 -20.97
C GLU A 237 6.12 -1.39 -21.95
N GLY A 238 5.41 -0.32 -22.35
CA GLY A 238 4.28 -0.40 -23.27
C GLY A 238 2.92 -0.71 -22.65
N LYS A 239 2.82 -1.07 -21.35
CA LYS A 239 1.52 -1.31 -20.69
C LYS A 239 0.62 -0.08 -20.71
N GLY A 240 1.20 1.12 -20.67
CA GLY A 240 0.47 2.39 -20.81
C GLY A 240 -0.31 2.53 -22.12
N VAL A 241 -0.02 1.75 -23.17
CA VAL A 241 -0.80 1.76 -24.41
C VAL A 241 -2.26 1.36 -24.15
N VAL A 242 -2.50 0.34 -23.32
CA VAL A 242 -3.88 -0.12 -23.05
C VAL A 242 -4.67 0.98 -22.36
N PHE A 243 -4.15 1.51 -21.26
CA PHE A 243 -4.75 2.60 -20.51
C PHE A 243 -5.02 3.83 -21.39
N MET A 244 -4.05 4.25 -22.21
CA MET A 244 -4.22 5.41 -23.09
C MET A 244 -5.21 5.16 -24.23
N ASP A 245 -5.37 3.92 -24.69
CA ASP A 245 -6.36 3.59 -25.71
C ASP A 245 -7.79 3.63 -25.16
N ASP A 246 -7.98 3.18 -23.92
CA ASP A 246 -9.30 3.10 -23.27
C ASP A 246 -9.85 4.49 -22.92
N LEU A 247 -8.99 5.42 -22.49
CA LEU A 247 -9.42 6.77 -22.12
C LEU A 247 -9.81 7.65 -23.33
N GLU A 248 -10.85 8.48 -23.19
CA GLU A 248 -11.12 9.53 -24.16
C GLU A 248 -9.97 10.56 -24.23
N THR A 249 -9.70 11.12 -25.42
CA THR A 249 -8.56 12.06 -25.62
C THR A 249 -8.59 13.27 -24.66
N GLY A 250 -9.78 13.77 -24.33
CA GLY A 250 -9.95 14.87 -23.37
C GLY A 250 -9.56 14.46 -21.95
N THR A 251 -10.06 13.32 -21.49
CA THR A 251 -9.74 12.74 -20.17
C THR A 251 -8.26 12.41 -20.05
N LEU A 252 -7.70 11.73 -21.06
CA LEU A 252 -6.28 11.42 -21.13
C LEU A 252 -5.41 12.68 -21.03
N ARG A 253 -5.80 13.75 -21.74
CA ARG A 253 -5.10 15.04 -21.67
C ARG A 253 -5.16 15.64 -20.27
N ASN A 254 -6.30 15.59 -19.60
CA ASN A 254 -6.45 16.13 -18.24
C ASN A 254 -5.56 15.37 -17.24
N VAL A 255 -5.59 14.03 -17.27
CA VAL A 255 -4.75 13.18 -16.40
C VAL A 255 -3.26 13.45 -16.62
N LEU A 256 -2.82 13.50 -17.88
CA LEU A 256 -1.40 13.71 -18.19
C LEU A 256 -0.91 15.14 -17.91
N ASP A 257 -1.79 16.14 -17.98
CA ASP A 257 -1.43 17.54 -17.70
C ASP A 257 -1.50 17.87 -16.20
N SER A 258 -2.14 17.02 -15.38
CA SER A 258 -2.32 17.21 -13.93
C SER A 258 -1.00 17.53 -13.22
N THR A 259 -1.09 18.43 -12.24
CA THR A 259 -0.01 18.77 -11.30
C THR A 259 -0.08 18.01 -10.00
N ASP A 260 -1.21 17.37 -9.72
CA ASP A 260 -1.55 16.85 -8.40
C ASP A 260 -1.08 15.39 -8.26
N VAL A 261 -1.02 14.68 -9.39
CA VAL A 261 -0.38 13.37 -9.50
C VAL A 261 1.01 13.55 -10.11
N ASP A 262 2.02 12.85 -9.58
CA ASP A 262 3.37 12.81 -10.14
C ASP A 262 3.58 11.65 -11.13
N ARG A 263 4.76 11.58 -11.76
CA ARG A 263 5.01 10.56 -12.78
C ARG A 263 5.02 9.14 -12.18
N GLY A 264 5.62 8.96 -11.01
CA GLY A 264 5.71 7.66 -10.35
C GLY A 264 4.32 7.12 -10.02
N GLN A 265 3.46 7.97 -9.47
CA GLN A 265 2.08 7.59 -9.14
C GLN A 265 1.28 7.19 -10.40
N LEU A 266 1.44 7.95 -11.48
CA LEU A 266 0.80 7.61 -12.76
C LEU A 266 1.32 6.28 -13.33
N THR A 267 2.62 6.03 -13.26
CA THR A 267 3.23 4.76 -13.69
C THR A 267 2.70 3.60 -12.84
N GLY A 268 2.67 3.72 -11.51
CA GLY A 268 2.16 2.71 -10.59
C GLY A 268 0.69 2.38 -10.82
N ALA A 269 -0.16 3.39 -10.98
CA ALA A 269 -1.58 3.20 -11.30
C ALA A 269 -1.80 2.50 -12.65
N ILE A 270 -0.98 2.80 -13.67
CA ILE A 270 -1.07 2.14 -14.98
C ILE A 270 -0.65 0.68 -14.92
N GLU A 271 0.37 0.36 -14.13
CA GLU A 271 0.77 -1.03 -13.90
C GLU A 271 -0.36 -1.82 -13.25
N LYS A 272 -0.99 -1.28 -12.21
CA LYS A 272 -2.16 -1.90 -11.57
C LYS A 272 -3.36 -2.00 -12.52
N TYR A 273 -3.64 -0.96 -13.31
CA TYR A 273 -4.69 -0.99 -14.33
C TYR A 273 -4.54 -2.18 -15.28
N HIS A 274 -3.31 -2.50 -15.67
CA HIS A 274 -3.02 -3.63 -16.55
C HIS A 274 -3.23 -4.99 -15.88
N GLU A 275 -3.14 -5.07 -14.55
CA GLU A 275 -3.37 -6.29 -13.76
C GLU A 275 -4.86 -6.56 -13.52
N LEU A 276 -5.71 -5.53 -13.58
CA LEU A 276 -7.16 -5.65 -13.40
C LEU A 276 -7.85 -6.47 -14.50
N GLY A 277 -8.89 -7.21 -14.11
CA GLY A 277 -9.81 -7.86 -15.05
C GLY A 277 -10.60 -6.88 -15.92
N ASP A 278 -11.16 -7.37 -17.04
CA ASP A 278 -11.88 -6.55 -18.05
C ASP A 278 -12.97 -5.64 -17.45
N ARG A 279 -13.72 -6.15 -16.46
CA ARG A 279 -14.82 -5.40 -15.82
C ARG A 279 -14.30 -4.26 -14.96
N ALA A 280 -13.29 -4.53 -14.11
CA ALA A 280 -12.67 -3.53 -13.25
C ALA A 280 -11.97 -2.44 -14.08
N ARG A 281 -11.33 -2.81 -15.21
CA ARG A 281 -10.76 -1.85 -16.17
C ARG A 281 -11.80 -0.91 -16.79
N LEU A 282 -12.95 -1.45 -17.21
CA LEU A 282 -14.05 -0.63 -17.74
C LEU A 282 -14.54 0.39 -16.71
N LEU A 283 -14.81 -0.06 -15.48
CA LEU A 283 -15.26 0.81 -14.40
C LEU A 283 -14.20 1.85 -14.04
N THR A 284 -12.93 1.46 -13.99
CA THR A 284 -11.82 2.39 -13.75
C THR A 284 -11.76 3.48 -14.83
N THR A 285 -11.96 3.11 -16.10
CA THR A 285 -12.01 4.09 -17.21
C THR A 285 -13.14 5.11 -17.00
N ASP A 286 -14.32 4.66 -16.56
CA ASP A 286 -15.43 5.55 -16.23
C ASP A 286 -15.11 6.46 -15.02
N LEU A 287 -14.47 5.92 -13.98
CA LEU A 287 -14.04 6.67 -12.79
C LEU A 287 -12.97 7.72 -13.10
N VAL A 288 -12.00 7.38 -13.95
CA VAL A 288 -11.01 8.35 -14.46
C VAL A 288 -11.70 9.41 -15.31
N GLY A 289 -12.75 9.06 -16.05
CA GLY A 289 -13.60 10.02 -16.75
C GLY A 289 -14.30 11.02 -15.81
N GLU A 290 -14.82 10.53 -14.68
CA GLU A 290 -15.61 11.31 -13.73
C GLU A 290 -14.75 12.13 -12.75
N THR A 291 -13.66 11.57 -12.26
CA THR A 291 -12.82 12.15 -11.19
C THR A 291 -11.41 12.52 -11.64
N GLY A 292 -11.00 12.12 -12.84
CA GLY A 292 -9.72 12.51 -13.43
C GLY A 292 -8.52 11.88 -12.75
N ASP A 293 -7.60 12.75 -12.36
CA ASP A 293 -6.35 12.43 -11.70
C ASP A 293 -6.53 11.88 -10.27
N LYS A 294 -7.66 12.17 -9.61
CA LYS A 294 -7.97 11.61 -8.28
C LYS A 294 -8.09 10.09 -8.29
N THR A 295 -8.68 9.51 -9.34
CA THR A 295 -8.68 8.04 -9.50
C THR A 295 -7.26 7.50 -9.60
N ILE A 296 -6.35 8.24 -10.24
CA ILE A 296 -4.95 7.81 -10.37
C ILE A 296 -4.24 7.82 -9.01
N ALA A 297 -4.43 8.86 -8.20
CA ALA A 297 -3.90 8.91 -6.84
C ALA A 297 -4.47 7.76 -5.98
N PHE A 298 -5.78 7.57 -6.01
CA PHE A 298 -6.47 6.47 -5.29
C PHE A 298 -5.94 5.09 -5.69
N MET A 299 -5.76 4.85 -6.99
CA MET A 299 -5.20 3.61 -7.50
C MET A 299 -3.72 3.43 -7.13
N ASP A 300 -2.94 4.50 -7.09
CA ASP A 300 -1.54 4.40 -6.69
C ASP A 300 -1.37 4.04 -5.22
N ASP A 301 -2.28 4.50 -4.36
CA ASP A 301 -2.26 4.17 -2.94
C ASP A 301 -2.64 2.71 -2.68
N LEU A 302 -3.74 2.21 -3.23
CA LEU A 302 -4.25 0.86 -2.95
C LEU A 302 -3.52 -0.24 -3.73
N ASP A 303 -3.35 -1.43 -3.18
CA ASP A 303 -2.80 -2.54 -3.95
C ASP A 303 -3.81 -3.10 -4.99
N ALA A 304 -3.31 -3.90 -5.93
CA ALA A 304 -4.11 -4.41 -7.05
C ALA A 304 -5.21 -5.38 -6.60
N GLU A 305 -5.01 -6.14 -5.52
CA GLU A 305 -6.00 -7.09 -5.00
C GLU A 305 -7.16 -6.32 -4.36
N THR A 306 -6.88 -5.33 -3.52
CA THR A 306 -7.90 -4.45 -2.94
C THR A 306 -8.65 -3.65 -4.01
N LEU A 307 -7.95 -3.09 -5.01
CA LEU A 307 -8.59 -2.41 -6.13
C LEU A 307 -9.51 -3.35 -6.90
N GLU A 308 -9.08 -4.58 -7.16
CA GLU A 308 -9.93 -5.57 -7.82
C GLU A 308 -11.12 -5.94 -6.92
N GLY A 309 -10.96 -6.06 -5.60
CA GLY A 309 -12.08 -6.29 -4.66
C GLY A 309 -13.12 -5.17 -4.70
N ILE A 310 -12.69 -3.91 -4.68
CA ILE A 310 -13.57 -2.73 -4.75
C ILE A 310 -14.27 -2.63 -6.12
N LEU A 311 -13.56 -2.90 -7.21
CA LEU A 311 -14.03 -2.64 -8.57
C LEU A 311 -14.72 -3.85 -9.22
N ASP A 312 -14.36 -5.06 -8.82
CA ASP A 312 -15.03 -6.29 -9.21
C ASP A 312 -16.25 -6.45 -8.30
N LEU A 313 -17.34 -5.78 -8.70
CA LEU A 313 -18.69 -5.87 -8.13
C LEU A 313 -19.20 -7.31 -8.18
N ARG A 314 -18.59 -8.20 -7.40
CA ARG A 314 -18.90 -9.63 -7.34
C ARG A 314 -20.28 -9.83 -6.74
N ASP A 315 -20.67 -8.95 -5.81
CA ASP A 315 -22.02 -8.94 -5.21
C ASP A 315 -22.55 -7.54 -4.82
N ALA A 316 -21.75 -6.45 -4.85
CA ALA A 316 -22.15 -5.13 -4.35
C ALA A 316 -23.08 -4.31 -5.27
N GLU A 317 -24.02 -3.59 -4.63
CA GLU A 317 -24.94 -2.60 -5.20
C GLU A 317 -24.27 -1.25 -5.55
N LEU A 318 -22.95 -1.14 -5.42
CA LEU A 318 -22.22 0.12 -5.63
C LEU A 318 -22.23 0.57 -7.11
N THR A 319 -22.60 1.82 -7.28
CA THR A 319 -22.61 2.55 -8.54
C THR A 319 -21.29 3.29 -8.73
N THR A 320 -20.93 3.57 -9.99
CA THR A 320 -19.79 4.43 -10.33
C THR A 320 -19.82 5.78 -9.63
N ASN A 321 -21.02 6.32 -9.34
CA ASN A 321 -21.17 7.61 -8.66
C ASN A 321 -20.78 7.54 -7.18
N GLU A 322 -21.10 6.45 -6.48
CA GLU A 322 -20.75 6.23 -5.08
C GLU A 322 -19.24 6.04 -4.94
N ILE A 323 -18.62 5.22 -5.80
CA ILE A 323 -17.16 5.08 -5.82
C ILE A 323 -16.48 6.43 -6.16
N ALA A 324 -17.00 7.18 -7.14
CA ALA A 324 -16.48 8.50 -7.49
C ALA A 324 -16.66 9.54 -6.36
N SER A 325 -17.69 9.41 -5.54
CA SER A 325 -17.92 10.22 -4.33
C SER A 325 -16.82 9.94 -3.31
N VAL A 326 -16.57 8.66 -3.00
CA VAL A 326 -15.51 8.23 -2.08
C VAL A 326 -14.13 8.66 -2.57
N ILE A 327 -13.81 8.52 -3.86
CA ILE A 327 -12.53 8.99 -4.43
C ILE A 327 -12.34 10.50 -4.20
N ARG A 328 -13.41 11.30 -4.33
CA ARG A 328 -13.34 12.75 -4.07
C ARG A 328 -13.16 13.07 -2.59
N THR A 329 -13.77 12.28 -1.71
CA THR A 329 -13.61 12.40 -0.25
C THR A 329 -12.18 12.02 0.15
N TYR A 330 -11.69 10.86 -0.31
CA TYR A 330 -10.34 10.34 -0.07
C TYR A 330 -9.26 11.34 -0.49
N ASP A 331 -9.38 11.93 -1.68
CA ASP A 331 -8.45 12.98 -2.17
C ASP A 331 -8.45 14.26 -1.30
N GLY A 332 -9.52 14.50 -0.55
CA GLY A 332 -9.64 15.64 0.36
C GLY A 332 -9.09 15.40 1.76
N LEU A 333 -8.74 14.16 2.10
CA LEU A 333 -8.21 13.78 3.41
C LEU A 333 -6.76 14.26 3.58
N ASP A 334 -6.35 14.47 4.83
CA ASP A 334 -4.93 14.69 5.14
C ASP A 334 -4.17 13.36 5.31
N ASP A 335 -2.84 13.42 5.39
CA ASP A 335 -1.98 12.24 5.41
C ASP A 335 -2.37 11.19 6.47
N ALA A 336 -2.87 11.62 7.63
CA ALA A 336 -3.27 10.71 8.70
C ALA A 336 -4.61 10.02 8.37
N ALA A 337 -5.61 10.80 7.95
CA ALA A 337 -6.90 10.24 7.58
C ALA A 337 -6.82 9.37 6.31
N SER A 338 -6.01 9.74 5.31
CA SER A 338 -5.79 8.95 4.11
C SER A 338 -5.15 7.60 4.43
N GLN A 339 -4.22 7.56 5.40
CA GLN A 339 -3.65 6.30 5.85
C GLN A 339 -4.70 5.39 6.50
N SER A 340 -5.51 5.91 7.42
CA SER A 340 -6.60 5.14 8.04
C SER A 340 -7.63 4.68 7.03
N ALA A 341 -8.00 5.53 6.06
CA ALA A 341 -8.94 5.19 4.99
C ALA A 341 -8.40 4.07 4.10
N ARG A 342 -7.11 4.13 3.77
CA ARG A 342 -6.43 3.06 3.04
C ARG A 342 -6.46 1.74 3.81
N GLU A 343 -6.08 1.74 5.08
CA GLU A 343 -6.09 0.54 5.92
C GLU A 343 -7.51 -0.05 6.04
N LEU A 344 -8.53 0.81 6.15
CA LEU A 344 -9.93 0.40 6.12
C LEU A 344 -10.31 -0.28 4.80
N LEU A 345 -10.01 0.35 3.67
CA LEU A 345 -10.33 -0.17 2.34
C LEU A 345 -9.58 -1.47 2.04
N GLU A 346 -8.33 -1.60 2.47
CA GLU A 346 -7.57 -2.86 2.37
C GLU A 346 -8.20 -3.98 3.22
N ALA A 347 -8.82 -3.64 4.36
CA ALA A 347 -9.44 -4.62 5.26
C ALA A 347 -10.90 -4.98 4.91
N THR A 348 -11.60 -4.13 4.17
CA THR A 348 -13.06 -4.21 3.97
C THR A 348 -13.53 -4.03 2.53
N GLU A 349 -12.62 -3.68 1.61
CA GLU A 349 -12.87 -3.58 0.17
C GLU A 349 -14.10 -2.71 -0.17
N ASP A 350 -15.07 -3.27 -0.89
CA ASP A 350 -16.30 -2.61 -1.33
C ASP A 350 -17.20 -2.18 -0.15
N ASN A 351 -17.23 -2.94 0.93
CA ASN A 351 -17.98 -2.56 2.14
C ASN A 351 -17.41 -1.28 2.78
N GLY A 352 -16.08 -1.10 2.75
CA GLY A 352 -15.44 0.14 3.19
C GLY A 352 -15.85 1.33 2.34
N VAL A 353 -15.97 1.14 1.02
CA VAL A 353 -16.46 2.18 0.11
C VAL A 353 -17.91 2.54 0.41
N ALA A 354 -18.79 1.56 0.63
CA ALA A 354 -20.18 1.81 0.99
C ALA A 354 -20.29 2.63 2.29
N PHE A 355 -19.54 2.23 3.31
CA PHE A 355 -19.46 2.96 4.58
C PHE A 355 -18.96 4.41 4.38
N MET A 356 -17.88 4.61 3.63
CA MET A 356 -17.31 5.94 3.38
C MET A 356 -18.20 6.84 2.54
N ASP A 357 -19.06 6.29 1.67
CA ASP A 357 -20.04 7.08 0.92
C ASP A 357 -21.24 7.48 1.78
N ASP A 358 -21.64 6.60 2.71
CA ASP A 358 -22.78 6.84 3.58
C ASP A 358 -22.49 7.84 4.71
N VAL A 359 -21.32 7.80 5.33
CA VAL A 359 -20.99 8.70 6.45
C VAL A 359 -20.72 10.12 5.94
N GLU A 360 -21.21 11.14 6.65
CA GLU A 360 -20.95 12.54 6.31
C GLU A 360 -19.43 12.81 6.29
N ALA A 361 -18.92 13.41 5.21
CA ALA A 361 -17.48 13.59 4.99
C ALA A 361 -16.73 14.28 6.15
N GLY A 362 -17.39 15.20 6.87
CA GLY A 362 -16.80 15.83 8.06
C GLY A 362 -16.65 14.85 9.23
N THR A 363 -17.69 14.06 9.50
CA THR A 363 -17.67 13.03 10.53
C THR A 363 -16.70 11.91 10.17
N LEU A 364 -16.63 11.52 8.90
CA LEU A 364 -15.68 10.53 8.41
C LEU A 364 -14.22 11.01 8.62
N ASP A 365 -13.93 12.28 8.32
CA ASP A 365 -12.61 12.88 8.55
C ASP A 365 -12.22 12.83 10.05
N ASP A 366 -13.17 13.11 10.95
CA ASP A 366 -12.96 13.02 12.40
C ASP A 366 -12.74 11.57 12.86
N ILE A 367 -13.55 10.61 12.36
CA ILE A 367 -13.42 9.17 12.66
C ILE A 367 -12.04 8.66 12.23
N LEU A 368 -11.62 8.94 10.99
CA LEU A 368 -10.37 8.45 10.43
C LEU A 368 -9.12 9.04 11.13
N LYS A 369 -9.26 10.19 11.80
CA LYS A 369 -8.19 10.84 12.57
C LYS A 369 -8.19 10.47 14.04
N SER A 370 -9.20 9.74 14.51
CA SER A 370 -9.28 9.38 15.92
C SER A 370 -8.04 8.59 16.32
N ALA A 371 -7.43 8.99 17.44
CA ALA A 371 -6.32 8.26 18.04
C ALA A 371 -6.81 7.11 18.94
N ASP A 372 -8.11 7.08 19.21
CA ASP A 372 -8.78 6.11 20.08
C ASP A 372 -9.44 4.97 19.29
N LEU A 373 -9.42 5.04 17.96
CA LEU A 373 -9.83 3.97 17.05
C LEU A 373 -8.62 3.44 16.30
N ASP A 374 -8.47 2.13 16.26
CA ASP A 374 -7.55 1.48 15.35
C ASP A 374 -8.24 0.93 14.09
N SER A 375 -7.45 0.42 13.15
CA SER A 375 -7.96 -0.12 11.89
C SER A 375 -8.81 -1.38 12.08
N ASP A 376 -8.57 -2.15 13.15
CA ASP A 376 -9.36 -3.34 13.45
C ASP A 376 -10.75 -2.93 13.98
N ASP A 377 -10.82 -1.92 14.86
CA ASP A 377 -12.09 -1.35 15.37
C ASP A 377 -12.96 -0.83 14.21
N LEU A 378 -12.35 -0.04 13.31
CA LEU A 378 -13.07 0.55 12.18
C LEU A 378 -13.53 -0.52 11.19
N ALA A 379 -12.69 -1.51 10.90
CA ALA A 379 -13.06 -2.63 10.03
C ALA A 379 -14.14 -3.52 10.66
N GLY A 380 -14.16 -3.69 11.99
CA GLY A 380 -15.22 -4.37 12.71
C GLY A 380 -16.54 -3.63 12.60
N ALA A 381 -16.55 -2.31 12.82
CA ALA A 381 -17.72 -1.47 12.64
C ALA A 381 -18.29 -1.52 11.21
N VAL A 382 -17.44 -1.52 10.17
CA VAL A 382 -17.88 -1.66 8.77
C VAL A 382 -18.54 -3.02 8.52
N ARG A 383 -18.00 -4.11 9.09
CA ARG A 383 -18.62 -5.45 8.95
C ARG A 383 -19.98 -5.51 9.64
N SER A 384 -20.09 -4.93 10.83
CA SER A 384 -21.36 -4.81 11.55
C SER A 384 -22.35 -3.94 10.79
N TYR A 385 -21.90 -2.84 10.16
CA TYR A 385 -22.73 -1.96 9.34
C TYR A 385 -23.28 -2.68 8.10
N ASP A 386 -22.43 -3.42 7.38
CA ASP A 386 -22.81 -4.18 6.18
C ASP A 386 -23.80 -5.31 6.48
N SER A 387 -23.77 -5.90 7.68
CA SER A 387 -24.72 -6.94 8.07
C SER A 387 -26.12 -6.41 8.39
N LEU A 388 -26.31 -5.07 8.48
CA LEU A 388 -27.60 -4.45 8.72
C LEU A 388 -28.43 -4.33 7.44
N GLU A 389 -29.72 -4.67 7.52
CA GLU A 389 -30.61 -4.67 6.37
C GLU A 389 -31.65 -3.53 6.43
N GLY A 390 -31.89 -2.88 5.29
CA GLY A 390 -33.09 -2.05 5.08
C GLY A 390 -33.13 -0.76 5.90
N ALA A 391 -34.07 -0.66 6.85
CA ALA A 391 -34.24 0.56 7.65
C ALA A 391 -33.20 0.69 8.77
N THR A 392 -32.60 -0.42 9.19
CA THR A 392 -31.63 -0.48 10.28
C THR A 392 -30.31 0.21 9.91
N SER A 393 -29.86 0.08 8.65
CA SER A 393 -28.65 0.74 8.15
C SER A 393 -28.81 2.28 8.15
N HIS A 394 -30.00 2.79 7.84
CA HIS A 394 -30.27 4.23 7.96
C HIS A 394 -30.12 4.75 9.40
N TYR A 395 -30.60 4.00 10.39
CA TYR A 395 -30.41 4.38 11.79
C TYR A 395 -28.96 4.28 12.24
N ALA A 396 -28.20 3.28 11.75
CA ALA A 396 -26.78 3.18 12.02
C ALA A 396 -26.00 4.35 11.43
N ARG A 397 -26.35 4.78 10.20
CA ARG A 397 -25.80 5.98 9.57
C ARG A 397 -26.09 7.24 10.38
N ASP A 398 -27.36 7.48 10.75
CA ASP A 398 -27.72 8.65 11.56
C ASP A 398 -27.01 8.63 12.92
N LEU A 399 -26.83 7.45 13.52
CA LEU A 399 -26.07 7.29 14.75
C LEU A 399 -24.59 7.65 14.55
N LEU A 400 -23.95 7.16 13.49
CA LEU A 400 -22.56 7.48 13.16
C LEU A 400 -22.38 8.98 12.90
N ASP A 401 -23.24 9.58 12.10
CA ASP A 401 -23.18 11.01 11.77
C ASP A 401 -23.30 11.89 13.04
N GLU A 402 -24.10 11.46 14.02
CA GLU A 402 -24.31 12.19 15.29
C GLU A 402 -23.28 11.88 16.38
N THR A 403 -22.67 10.69 16.38
CA THR A 403 -21.82 10.22 17.50
C THR A 403 -20.36 9.99 17.12
N GLY A 404 -20.03 10.00 15.83
CA GLY A 404 -18.67 9.84 15.32
C GLY A 404 -18.00 8.57 15.85
N GLU A 405 -16.86 8.73 16.51
CA GLU A 405 -16.06 7.63 17.03
C GLU A 405 -16.78 6.74 18.05
N ASP A 406 -17.70 7.31 18.85
CA ASP A 406 -18.46 6.55 19.84
C ASP A 406 -19.47 5.61 19.17
N GLY A 407 -20.03 6.04 18.03
CA GLY A 407 -20.90 5.22 17.19
C GLY A 407 -20.12 4.07 16.56
N VAL A 408 -18.93 4.36 16.02
CA VAL A 408 -18.02 3.33 15.49
C VAL A 408 -17.71 2.29 16.56
N ARG A 409 -17.33 2.74 17.75
CA ARG A 409 -17.02 1.85 18.88
C ARG A 409 -18.21 0.98 19.28
N LEU A 410 -19.43 1.55 19.31
CA LEU A 410 -20.63 0.76 19.60
C LEU A 410 -20.91 -0.29 18.51
N LEU A 411 -20.77 0.08 17.23
CA LEU A 411 -20.99 -0.83 16.10
C LEU A 411 -19.96 -1.97 16.05
N ASP A 412 -18.70 -1.69 16.39
CA ASP A 412 -17.68 -2.73 16.50
C ASP A 412 -17.91 -3.65 17.71
N GLU A 413 -18.17 -3.06 18.88
CA GLU A 413 -18.17 -3.81 20.13
C GLU A 413 -19.47 -4.61 20.38
N VAL A 414 -20.61 -4.21 19.80
CA VAL A 414 -21.91 -4.90 20.00
C VAL A 414 -22.16 -5.91 18.90
N ASP A 415 -22.66 -7.09 19.24
CA ASP A 415 -23.00 -8.10 18.24
C ASP A 415 -24.16 -7.67 17.33
N ASP A 416 -24.09 -8.05 16.06
CA ASP A 416 -25.03 -7.67 15.00
C ASP A 416 -26.50 -7.92 15.37
N ALA A 417 -26.78 -9.03 16.08
CA ALA A 417 -28.15 -9.36 16.48
C ALA A 417 -28.67 -8.41 17.56
N SER A 418 -27.83 -8.04 18.52
CA SER A 418 -28.16 -7.03 19.52
C SER A 418 -28.25 -5.63 18.89
N LEU A 419 -27.34 -5.25 17.99
CA LEU A 419 -27.38 -3.97 17.26
C LEU A 419 -28.68 -3.84 16.47
N GLN A 420 -29.04 -4.85 15.69
CA GLN A 420 -30.26 -4.84 14.90
C GLN A 420 -31.49 -4.63 15.80
N LYS A 421 -31.55 -5.32 16.94
CA LYS A 421 -32.66 -5.14 17.88
C LYS A 421 -32.66 -3.77 18.58
N VAL A 422 -31.51 -3.14 18.79
CA VAL A 422 -31.41 -1.79 19.37
C VAL A 422 -31.91 -0.76 18.34
N LEU A 423 -31.41 -0.84 17.12
CA LEU A 423 -31.70 0.10 16.03
C LEU A 423 -33.12 -0.05 15.48
N ASP A 424 -33.70 -1.25 15.48
CA ASP A 424 -35.08 -1.50 15.04
C ASP A 424 -36.11 -1.38 16.18
N SER A 425 -35.70 -0.96 17.38
CA SER A 425 -36.58 -0.92 18.54
C SER A 425 -37.57 0.24 18.48
N ASP A 426 -38.87 -0.05 18.38
CA ASP A 426 -39.93 0.95 18.57
C ASP A 426 -39.98 1.55 20.00
N ALA A 427 -39.27 0.94 20.96
CA ALA A 427 -39.23 1.38 22.34
C ALA A 427 -38.13 2.41 22.64
N ILE A 428 -37.21 2.64 21.70
CA ILE A 428 -36.06 3.54 21.83
C ILE A 428 -36.19 4.63 20.79
N GLU A 429 -36.17 5.89 21.20
CA GLU A 429 -36.12 7.00 20.24
C GLU A 429 -34.68 7.21 19.75
N SER A 430 -34.49 7.59 18.48
CA SER A 430 -33.16 7.78 17.90
C SER A 430 -32.30 8.78 18.68
N ASP A 431 -32.91 9.88 19.15
CA ASP A 431 -32.24 10.88 20.00
C ASP A 431 -31.82 10.30 21.36
N GLU A 432 -32.60 9.35 21.91
CA GLU A 432 -32.24 8.66 23.16
C GLU A 432 -31.02 7.77 22.93
N LEU A 433 -31.00 7.00 21.83
CA LEU A 433 -29.86 6.15 21.49
C LEU A 433 -28.60 6.98 21.27
N VAL A 434 -28.67 8.06 20.49
CA VAL A 434 -27.54 8.99 20.27
C VAL A 434 -26.98 9.54 21.58
N ALA A 435 -27.85 10.00 22.49
CA ALA A 435 -27.41 10.53 23.78
C ALA A 435 -26.78 9.46 24.68
N ALA A 436 -27.32 8.24 24.67
CA ALA A 436 -26.78 7.12 25.41
C ALA A 436 -25.42 6.67 24.86
N THR A 437 -25.27 6.62 23.53
CA THR A 437 -24.02 6.23 22.85
C THR A 437 -22.86 7.17 23.14
N ARG A 438 -23.10 8.50 23.16
CA ARG A 438 -22.07 9.48 23.57
C ARG A 438 -21.53 9.21 24.98
N LYS A 439 -22.43 8.91 25.93
CA LYS A 439 -22.01 8.58 27.31
C LYS A 439 -21.36 7.21 27.42
N TYR A 440 -21.76 6.26 26.57
CA TYR A 440 -21.10 4.96 26.45
C TYR A 440 -19.64 5.11 25.98
N GLY A 441 -19.38 6.06 25.07
CA GLY A 441 -18.04 6.42 24.63
C GLY A 441 -17.09 6.82 25.76
N ASP A 442 -17.61 7.59 26.72
CA ASP A 442 -16.87 8.09 27.88
C ASP A 442 -16.55 7.01 28.95
N LEU A 443 -17.18 5.83 28.88
CA LEU A 443 -16.97 4.75 29.85
C LEU A 443 -15.64 4.03 29.62
N ASP A 444 -15.05 3.48 30.68
CA ASP A 444 -13.93 2.54 30.55
C ASP A 444 -14.36 1.18 29.95
N GLY A 445 -13.39 0.36 29.53
CA GLY A 445 -13.66 -0.90 28.84
C GLY A 445 -14.49 -1.92 29.64
N ASP A 446 -14.32 -1.96 30.97
CA ASP A 446 -15.08 -2.88 31.82
C ASP A 446 -16.54 -2.41 31.92
N LYS A 447 -16.76 -1.10 32.11
CA LYS A 447 -18.10 -0.49 32.15
C LYS A 447 -18.80 -0.52 30.80
N ARG A 448 -18.08 -0.33 29.70
CA ARG A 448 -18.62 -0.53 28.34
C ARG A 448 -19.10 -1.96 28.12
N SER A 449 -18.33 -2.96 28.54
CA SER A 449 -18.73 -4.37 28.44
C SER A 449 -20.06 -4.65 29.16
N GLN A 450 -20.21 -4.14 30.39
CA GLN A 450 -21.47 -4.27 31.13
C GLN A 450 -22.61 -3.49 30.50
N PHE A 451 -22.35 -2.28 29.99
CA PHE A 451 -23.33 -1.49 29.26
C PHE A 451 -23.88 -2.28 28.06
N ARG A 452 -23.01 -2.92 27.28
CA ARG A 452 -23.40 -3.79 26.15
C ARG A 452 -24.20 -5.01 26.61
N GLY A 453 -23.86 -5.60 27.75
CA GLY A 453 -24.66 -6.66 28.36
C GLY A 453 -26.12 -6.23 28.62
N LEU A 454 -26.32 -5.02 29.12
CA LEU A 454 -27.65 -4.43 29.33
C LEU A 454 -28.36 -4.06 28.02
N LEU A 455 -27.62 -3.70 26.96
CA LEU A 455 -28.18 -3.52 25.62
C LEU A 455 -28.60 -4.84 24.98
N ALA A 456 -27.88 -5.94 25.21
CA ALA A 456 -28.21 -7.24 24.65
C ALA A 456 -29.49 -7.84 25.27
N ASP A 457 -29.80 -7.47 26.52
CA ASP A 457 -30.98 -7.93 27.24
C ASP A 457 -32.28 -7.29 26.70
N ASP A 458 -33.18 -8.12 26.17
CA ASP A 458 -34.43 -7.67 25.52
C ASP A 458 -35.42 -7.00 26.50
N ASP A 459 -35.38 -7.36 27.78
CA ASP A 459 -36.29 -6.81 28.79
C ASP A 459 -35.75 -5.51 29.39
N LEU A 460 -34.41 -5.35 29.43
CA LEU A 460 -33.76 -4.19 30.05
C LEU A 460 -33.40 -3.08 29.07
N ARG A 461 -33.00 -3.42 27.84
CA ARG A 461 -32.46 -2.49 26.82
C ARG A 461 -33.21 -1.16 26.74
N GLY A 462 -34.52 -1.22 26.56
CA GLY A 462 -35.33 0.00 26.39
C GLY A 462 -35.30 0.92 27.60
N SER A 463 -35.44 0.36 28.81
CA SER A 463 -35.36 1.14 30.05
C SER A 463 -33.94 1.68 30.30
N TRP A 464 -32.93 0.89 29.96
CA TRP A 464 -31.54 1.24 30.13
C TRP A 464 -31.13 2.40 29.23
N VAL A 465 -31.39 2.30 27.91
CA VAL A 465 -31.08 3.37 26.95
C VAL A 465 -31.81 4.66 27.33
N LYS A 466 -33.08 4.57 27.70
CA LYS A 466 -33.87 5.73 28.12
C LYS A 466 -33.29 6.46 29.33
N VAL A 467 -32.81 5.72 30.33
CA VAL A 467 -32.20 6.32 31.53
C VAL A 467 -30.81 6.86 31.21
N ALA A 468 -30.01 6.12 30.44
CA ALA A 468 -28.69 6.57 30.01
C ALA A 468 -28.75 7.83 29.14
N ALA A 469 -29.78 7.98 28.31
CA ALA A 469 -30.02 9.13 27.45
C ALA A 469 -30.37 10.42 28.20
N ASP A 470 -30.87 10.31 29.43
CA ASP A 470 -31.43 11.43 30.17
C ASP A 470 -30.38 12.53 30.42
N SER A 471 -30.71 13.79 30.13
CA SER A 471 -29.73 14.89 30.16
C SER A 471 -29.18 15.20 31.55
N GLU A 472 -29.92 14.86 32.62
CA GLU A 472 -29.47 15.08 34.00
C GLU A 472 -28.62 13.92 34.53
N ILE A 473 -28.68 12.75 33.87
CA ILE A 473 -27.87 11.58 34.24
C ILE A 473 -26.45 11.77 33.68
N THR A 474 -25.45 11.69 34.54
CA THR A 474 -24.04 11.79 34.11
C THR A 474 -23.44 10.41 33.82
N THR A 475 -22.27 10.39 33.19
CA THR A 475 -21.48 9.14 33.00
C THR A 475 -21.16 8.48 34.35
N GLY A 476 -20.88 9.26 35.40
CA GLY A 476 -20.64 8.72 36.75
C GLY A 476 -21.89 8.07 37.38
N ASP A 477 -23.09 8.54 37.04
CA ASP A 477 -24.34 7.90 37.47
C ASP A 477 -24.56 6.57 36.76
N ILE A 478 -24.18 6.48 35.48
CA ILE A 478 -24.18 5.24 34.70
C ILE A 478 -23.20 4.23 35.30
N GLU A 479 -21.96 4.63 35.58
CA GLU A 479 -20.96 3.79 36.24
C GLU A 479 -21.47 3.27 37.60
N THR A 480 -22.04 4.16 38.41
CA THR A 480 -22.62 3.81 39.71
C THR A 480 -23.79 2.81 39.58
N ALA A 481 -24.63 2.95 38.55
CA ALA A 481 -25.70 2.00 38.28
C ALA A 481 -25.17 0.63 37.87
N ILE A 482 -24.16 0.60 37.01
CA ILE A 482 -23.49 -0.64 36.59
C ILE A 482 -22.83 -1.33 37.79
N ASP A 483 -22.10 -0.59 38.63
CA ASP A 483 -21.52 -1.10 39.89
C ASP A 483 -22.57 -1.76 40.79
N ARG A 484 -23.78 -1.17 40.84
CA ARG A 484 -24.90 -1.74 41.61
C ARG A 484 -25.40 -3.03 40.97
N VAL A 485 -25.51 -3.11 39.64
CA VAL A 485 -25.87 -4.36 38.95
C VAL A 485 -24.84 -5.44 39.27
N GLU A 486 -23.56 -5.13 39.18
CA GLU A 486 -22.47 -6.09 39.45
C GLU A 486 -22.46 -6.56 40.93
N THR A 487 -22.57 -5.62 41.86
CA THR A 487 -22.58 -5.90 43.32
C THR A 487 -23.79 -6.75 43.73
N ASN A 488 -24.88 -6.70 42.97
CA ASN A 488 -26.11 -7.45 43.24
C ASN A 488 -26.37 -8.51 42.15
N SER A 489 -25.33 -9.01 41.49
CA SER A 489 -25.41 -9.96 40.37
C SER A 489 -26.07 -11.31 40.71
N GLN A 490 -26.24 -11.62 41.99
CA GLN A 490 -27.04 -12.76 42.46
C GLN A 490 -28.57 -12.54 42.33
N HIS A 491 -29.01 -11.32 41.98
CA HIS A 491 -30.41 -10.95 41.83
C HIS A 491 -30.70 -10.51 40.39
N SER A 492 -31.96 -10.63 39.98
CA SER A 492 -32.37 -10.26 38.63
C SER A 492 -32.71 -8.78 38.57
N VAL A 493 -32.08 -8.05 37.66
CA VAL A 493 -32.49 -6.69 37.33
C VAL A 493 -33.75 -6.79 36.47
N THR A 494 -34.74 -5.96 36.79
CA THR A 494 -36.05 -5.97 36.11
C THR A 494 -36.32 -4.66 35.37
N ASN A 495 -35.71 -3.55 35.78
CA ASN A 495 -35.96 -2.24 35.18
C ASN A 495 -34.95 -1.17 35.66
N PHE A 496 -34.82 -0.10 34.88
CA PHE A 496 -34.11 1.13 35.27
C PHE A 496 -35.05 2.34 35.27
N LYS A 497 -34.88 3.24 36.24
CA LYS A 497 -35.62 4.50 36.31
C LYS A 497 -34.70 5.65 36.68
N VAL A 498 -34.98 6.83 36.13
CA VAL A 498 -34.44 8.08 36.67
C VAL A 498 -35.11 8.37 38.01
N GLY A 499 -34.34 8.79 39.02
CA GLY A 499 -34.81 8.90 40.40
C GLY A 499 -36.03 9.77 40.57
N ARG A 500 -36.15 10.87 39.81
CA ARG A 500 -37.36 11.71 39.81
C ARG A 500 -38.62 10.98 39.35
N ASN A 501 -38.50 9.97 38.49
CA ASN A 501 -39.61 9.15 38.01
C ASN A 501 -39.93 7.99 38.98
N ALA A 502 -38.99 7.60 39.84
CA ALA A 502 -39.19 6.61 40.88
C ALA A 502 -39.78 7.20 42.17
N ASN A 503 -39.55 8.50 42.41
CA ASN A 503 -40.07 9.22 43.56
C ASN A 503 -41.59 9.46 43.47
N PRO A 504 -42.33 9.40 44.60
CA PRO A 504 -43.74 9.80 44.63
C PRO A 504 -43.91 11.30 44.35
N ASP A 505 -44.92 11.67 43.54
CA ASP A 505 -45.20 13.05 43.13
C ASP A 505 -45.40 14.03 44.31
N ASP A 506 -45.88 13.53 45.44
CA ASP A 506 -46.21 14.30 46.65
C ASP A 506 -45.18 14.14 47.79
N ALA A 507 -44.05 13.49 47.52
CA ALA A 507 -43.01 13.29 48.52
C ALA A 507 -42.37 14.63 48.93
N VAL A 508 -42.59 15.04 50.18
CA VAL A 508 -41.95 16.24 50.78
C VAL A 508 -40.43 16.06 50.87
N HIS A 509 -39.99 14.83 51.12
CA HIS A 509 -38.59 14.41 51.13
C HIS A 509 -38.46 13.15 50.26
N PRO A 510 -38.28 13.31 48.94
CA PRO A 510 -38.19 12.18 48.04
C PRO A 510 -36.93 11.35 48.37
N PRO A 511 -37.07 10.03 48.50
CA PRO A 511 -35.98 9.17 48.97
C PRO A 511 -34.85 9.02 47.95
N HIS A 512 -35.15 8.99 46.66
CA HIS A 512 -34.16 8.83 45.59
C HIS A 512 -33.66 10.21 45.15
N ASP A 513 -32.36 10.32 44.89
CA ASP A 513 -31.81 11.51 44.25
C ASP A 513 -32.46 11.67 42.85
N PRO A 514 -33.11 12.81 42.54
CA PRO A 514 -33.84 13.01 41.29
C PRO A 514 -32.99 12.80 40.03
N ASP A 515 -31.68 13.05 40.12
CA ASP A 515 -30.72 13.04 39.02
C ASP A 515 -29.79 11.82 39.12
N SER A 516 -30.28 10.74 39.73
CA SER A 516 -29.59 9.46 39.81
C SER A 516 -30.38 8.33 39.15
N ILE A 517 -29.71 7.19 38.93
CA ILE A 517 -30.32 5.98 38.42
C ILE A 517 -30.80 5.09 39.57
N VAL A 518 -32.06 4.69 39.50
CA VAL A 518 -32.69 3.67 40.35
C VAL A 518 -32.70 2.35 39.58
N VAL A 519 -32.07 1.34 40.17
CA VAL A 519 -32.06 -0.04 39.66
C VAL A 519 -33.16 -0.81 40.37
N GLU A 520 -34.14 -1.33 39.63
CA GLU A 520 -35.18 -2.21 40.17
C GLU A 520 -34.77 -3.67 39.98
N MET A 521 -34.77 -4.43 41.07
CA MET A 521 -34.35 -5.84 41.09
C MET A 521 -35.39 -6.71 41.79
N GLU A 522 -35.40 -8.00 41.47
CA GLU A 522 -36.10 -9.04 42.21
C GLU A 522 -35.05 -9.93 42.92
N LEU A 523 -35.23 -10.16 44.22
CA LEU A 523 -34.37 -11.07 44.94
C LEU A 523 -34.61 -12.50 44.43
N GLU A 524 -33.53 -13.20 44.07
CA GLU A 524 -33.56 -14.61 43.66
C GLU A 524 -33.22 -15.56 44.82
N GLU A 525 -32.46 -15.06 45.80
CA GLU A 525 -32.09 -15.77 47.03
C GLU A 525 -32.15 -14.80 48.22
N GLY A 526 -32.10 -15.35 49.42
CA GLY A 526 -32.09 -14.59 50.66
C GLY A 526 -30.88 -13.65 50.74
N ASP A 527 -31.06 -12.53 51.43
CA ASP A 527 -30.04 -11.49 51.50
C ASP A 527 -30.08 -10.73 52.84
N GLU A 528 -28.96 -10.07 53.14
CA GLU A 528 -28.73 -9.32 54.36
C GLU A 528 -28.58 -7.82 54.08
N PHE A 529 -29.29 -7.03 54.89
CA PHE A 529 -29.24 -5.58 54.88
C PHE A 529 -29.08 -5.03 56.29
N TRP A 530 -28.69 -3.75 56.36
CA TRP A 530 -28.51 -3.03 57.60
C TRP A 530 -29.28 -1.72 57.57
N ARG A 531 -29.77 -1.30 58.73
CA ARG A 531 -30.56 -0.08 58.86
C ARG A 531 -30.11 0.69 60.08
N VAL A 532 -29.97 2.00 59.93
CA VAL A 532 -29.82 2.90 61.05
C VAL A 532 -31.22 3.32 61.51
N TYR A 533 -31.51 3.15 62.80
CA TYR A 533 -32.80 3.46 63.38
C TYR A 533 -32.66 4.14 64.74
N GLU A 534 -33.74 4.73 65.21
CA GLU A 534 -33.80 5.27 66.56
C GLU A 534 -34.20 4.18 67.55
N ARG A 535 -33.27 3.84 68.44
CA ARG A 535 -33.56 3.02 69.61
C ARG A 535 -33.95 3.92 70.77
N THR A 536 -35.10 3.66 71.39
CA THR A 536 -35.59 4.45 72.53
C THR A 536 -35.55 3.62 73.81
N PRO A 537 -34.48 3.68 74.64
CA PRO A 537 -34.28 2.75 75.76
C PRO A 537 -35.35 2.81 76.86
N GLN A 538 -36.22 3.82 76.82
CA GLN A 538 -37.17 4.17 77.87
C GLN A 538 -38.62 3.75 77.54
N THR A 539 -38.85 3.09 76.39
CA THR A 539 -40.17 2.59 75.98
C THR A 539 -40.35 1.11 76.34
N SER A 540 -41.58 0.60 76.23
CA SER A 540 -41.90 -0.82 76.44
C SER A 540 -41.32 -1.74 75.37
N ASN A 541 -41.04 -1.21 74.19
CA ASN A 541 -40.33 -1.89 73.11
C ASN A 541 -39.25 -0.93 72.57
N PRO A 542 -37.98 -1.04 73.01
CA PRO A 542 -36.95 -0.10 72.62
C PRO A 542 -36.62 -0.13 71.12
N ASP A 543 -36.97 -1.23 70.46
CA ASP A 543 -36.66 -1.53 69.07
C ASP A 543 -37.91 -1.44 68.17
N GLU A 544 -38.97 -0.73 68.62
CA GLU A 544 -40.23 -0.54 67.87
C GLU A 544 -40.01 0.08 66.48
N ASN A 545 -38.98 0.92 66.34
CA ASN A 545 -38.61 1.57 65.07
C ASN A 545 -37.59 0.77 64.25
N LEU A 546 -37.24 -0.47 64.62
CA LEU A 546 -36.21 -1.28 63.94
C LEU A 546 -36.63 -1.68 62.52
N ALA A 547 -37.91 -1.99 62.32
CA ALA A 547 -38.47 -2.33 61.01
C ALA A 547 -38.69 -1.08 60.14
N GLY A 548 -38.35 -1.17 58.86
CA GLY A 548 -38.60 -0.09 57.90
C GLY A 548 -38.10 -0.41 56.48
N GLY A 549 -38.71 0.22 55.48
CA GLY A 549 -38.47 -0.13 54.07
C GLY A 549 -37.11 0.31 53.49
N PHE A 550 -36.40 1.25 54.13
CA PHE A 550 -35.10 1.75 53.66
C PHE A 550 -33.95 1.16 54.46
N VAL A 551 -33.04 0.50 53.75
CA VAL A 551 -31.90 -0.24 54.28
C VAL A 551 -30.65 0.04 53.43
N ALA A 552 -29.48 -0.45 53.86
CA ALA A 552 -28.20 -0.29 53.20
C ALA A 552 -27.36 -1.56 53.32
N ARG A 553 -26.25 -1.64 52.57
CA ARG A 553 -25.26 -2.70 52.78
C ARG A 553 -24.42 -2.41 54.02
N ARG A 554 -23.91 -3.48 54.64
CA ARG A 554 -22.98 -3.39 55.76
C ARG A 554 -21.80 -2.47 55.46
N SER A 555 -21.22 -2.61 54.27
CA SER A 555 -20.09 -1.81 53.80
C SER A 555 -20.40 -0.31 53.75
N THR A 556 -21.63 0.08 53.40
CA THR A 556 -22.05 1.48 53.37
C THR A 556 -21.95 2.16 54.74
N LEU A 557 -22.25 1.39 55.79
CA LEU A 557 -22.22 1.87 57.18
C LEU A 557 -20.81 1.76 57.78
N GLN A 558 -20.13 0.62 57.61
CA GLN A 558 -18.84 0.37 58.26
C GLN A 558 -17.70 1.19 57.66
N SER A 559 -17.75 1.49 56.36
CA SER A 559 -16.72 2.31 55.71
C SER A 559 -16.77 3.81 56.08
N ALA A 560 -17.63 4.20 57.03
CA ALA A 560 -17.67 5.56 57.54
C ALA A 560 -16.75 5.67 58.75
N GLU A 561 -16.04 6.79 58.89
CA GLU A 561 -15.16 7.06 60.04
C GLU A 561 -15.94 7.56 61.26
N THR A 562 -17.16 8.07 61.04
CA THR A 562 -18.00 8.65 62.10
C THR A 562 -19.48 8.34 61.90
N PRO A 563 -20.29 8.31 62.97
CA PRO A 563 -21.75 8.23 62.87
C PRO A 563 -22.35 9.33 61.99
N GLU A 564 -21.81 10.54 62.08
CA GLU A 564 -22.24 11.69 61.28
C GLU A 564 -22.07 11.45 59.78
N GLU A 565 -20.98 10.79 59.37
CA GLU A 565 -20.77 10.44 57.97
C GLU A 565 -21.79 9.41 57.47
N VAL A 566 -22.22 8.47 58.32
CA VAL A 566 -23.33 7.55 57.98
C VAL A 566 -24.63 8.32 57.77
N LEU A 567 -24.95 9.27 58.67
CA LEU A 567 -26.14 10.10 58.54
C LEU A 567 -26.07 11.01 57.30
N ASP A 568 -24.89 11.53 56.96
CA ASP A 568 -24.67 12.33 55.76
C ASP A 568 -24.89 11.49 54.49
N ARG A 569 -24.25 10.31 54.40
CA ARG A 569 -24.39 9.39 53.26
C ARG A 569 -25.84 8.91 53.07
N LEU A 570 -26.56 8.64 54.15
CA LEU A 570 -27.94 8.15 54.08
C LEU A 570 -29.01 9.25 54.17
N ALA A 571 -28.59 10.51 54.19
CA ALA A 571 -29.47 11.68 54.28
C ALA A 571 -30.46 11.63 55.47
N LEU A 572 -30.02 11.10 56.61
CA LEU A 572 -30.85 10.88 57.79
C LEU A 572 -30.89 12.14 58.67
N LEU A 573 -32.03 12.83 58.67
CA LEU A 573 -32.25 14.06 59.44
C LEU A 573 -32.71 13.75 60.86
N ARG A 574 -31.96 14.22 61.86
CA ARG A 574 -32.40 14.10 63.26
C ARG A 574 -33.58 15.04 63.50
N SER A 575 -34.55 14.58 64.28
CA SER A 575 -35.71 15.38 64.69
C SER A 575 -36.03 15.14 66.17
N GLU A 576 -37.00 15.87 66.73
CA GLU A 576 -37.48 15.63 68.10
C GLU A 576 -38.02 14.20 68.33
N TRP A 577 -38.26 13.45 67.26
CA TRP A 577 -38.86 12.12 67.26
C TRP A 577 -37.98 11.06 66.58
N GLN A 578 -36.73 11.39 66.21
CA GLN A 578 -35.84 10.46 65.52
C GLN A 578 -34.35 10.85 65.66
N ASP A 579 -33.56 10.04 66.38
CA ASP A 579 -32.14 10.32 66.69
C ASP A 579 -31.12 9.38 65.99
N TYR A 580 -31.57 8.36 65.24
CA TYR A 580 -30.75 7.45 64.41
C TYR A 580 -29.44 6.96 65.09
N ASN A 581 -29.57 6.41 66.30
CA ASN A 581 -28.45 6.12 67.20
C ASN A 581 -28.04 4.63 67.25
N HIS A 582 -28.74 3.74 66.53
CA HIS A 582 -28.53 2.30 66.60
C HIS A 582 -28.58 1.64 65.22
N VAL A 583 -27.86 0.53 65.09
CA VAL A 583 -27.83 -0.28 63.86
C VAL A 583 -28.63 -1.56 64.06
N GLY A 584 -29.46 -1.87 63.07
CA GLY A 584 -30.21 -3.10 62.96
C GLY A 584 -29.74 -3.92 61.74
N LYS A 585 -29.83 -5.24 61.83
CA LYS A 585 -29.67 -6.18 60.73
C LYS A 585 -31.05 -6.67 60.29
N VAL A 586 -31.24 -6.76 58.99
CA VAL A 586 -32.40 -7.36 58.33
C VAL A 586 -31.90 -8.56 57.54
N GLU A 587 -32.48 -9.72 57.81
CA GLU A 587 -32.14 -10.96 57.09
C GLU A 587 -33.42 -11.50 56.45
N VAL A 588 -33.38 -11.68 55.14
CA VAL A 588 -34.45 -12.29 54.35
C VAL A 588 -33.96 -13.68 53.95
N THR A 589 -34.70 -14.73 54.28
CA THR A 589 -34.27 -16.12 53.99
C THR A 589 -34.66 -16.54 52.57
N ASP A 590 -33.92 -17.49 51.98
CA ASP A 590 -34.24 -18.09 50.66
C ASP A 590 -35.70 -18.57 50.55
N GLU A 591 -36.19 -19.30 51.57
CA GLU A 591 -37.57 -19.80 51.61
C GLU A 591 -38.61 -18.66 51.52
N PHE A 592 -38.28 -17.48 52.02
CA PHE A 592 -39.18 -16.34 51.96
C PHE A 592 -39.20 -15.73 50.56
N VAL A 593 -38.03 -15.58 49.94
CA VAL A 593 -37.87 -15.06 48.59
C VAL A 593 -38.60 -15.94 47.57
N GLU A 594 -38.40 -17.26 47.63
CA GLU A 594 -39.07 -18.25 46.76
C GLU A 594 -40.61 -18.15 46.80
N ASN A 595 -41.18 -17.72 47.93
CA ASN A 595 -42.63 -17.67 48.14
C ASN A 595 -43.27 -16.30 47.88
N ASN A 596 -42.49 -15.21 47.83
CA ASN A 596 -43.04 -13.85 47.91
C ASN A 596 -42.55 -12.86 46.85
N GLN A 597 -41.59 -13.21 45.97
CA GLN A 597 -41.08 -12.32 44.89
C GLN A 597 -40.75 -10.91 45.39
N ILE A 598 -39.64 -10.80 46.13
CA ILE A 598 -39.30 -9.55 46.82
C ILE A 598 -38.62 -8.57 45.87
N ARG A 599 -39.27 -7.44 45.63
CA ARG A 599 -38.72 -6.36 44.79
C ARG A 599 -37.90 -5.38 45.61
N VAL A 600 -36.79 -4.95 45.04
CA VAL A 600 -35.82 -4.05 45.68
C VAL A 600 -35.46 -2.94 44.71
N GLN A 601 -35.48 -1.71 45.19
CA GLN A 601 -34.94 -0.56 44.46
C GLN A 601 -33.63 -0.11 45.07
N VAL A 602 -32.59 0.04 44.25
CA VAL A 602 -31.27 0.52 44.69
C VAL A 602 -30.96 1.83 44.02
N SER A 603 -30.51 2.80 44.80
CA SER A 603 -30.41 4.19 44.35
C SER A 603 -29.49 5.02 45.20
N THR A 604 -29.20 6.23 44.73
CA THR A 604 -28.50 7.26 45.49
C THR A 604 -29.48 8.00 46.40
N THR A 605 -29.10 8.24 47.64
CA THR A 605 -29.88 9.04 48.60
C THR A 605 -29.85 10.50 48.19
N ARG A 606 -31.03 11.14 48.19
CA ARG A 606 -31.13 12.57 47.92
C ARG A 606 -30.61 13.39 49.10
N GLN A 607 -30.04 14.57 48.81
CA GLN A 607 -29.86 15.60 49.83
C GLN A 607 -31.18 15.87 50.59
N ALA A 608 -31.11 15.81 51.92
CA ALA A 608 -32.22 16.11 52.81
C ALA A 608 -31.96 17.40 53.59
N SER A 609 -33.00 18.21 53.79
CA SER A 609 -32.92 19.40 54.64
C SER A 609 -34.22 19.61 55.42
N GLU A 610 -34.08 20.05 56.67
CA GLU A 610 -35.22 20.45 57.51
C GLU A 610 -35.42 21.97 57.54
N VAL A 611 -36.63 22.40 57.94
CA VAL A 611 -36.94 23.81 58.25
C VAL A 611 -36.06 24.36 59.40
N SER A 612 -35.53 23.47 60.26
CA SER A 612 -34.62 23.79 61.37
C SER A 612 -33.20 24.21 60.93
N GLY A 613 -32.85 23.97 59.66
CA GLY A 613 -31.57 24.35 59.04
C GLY A 613 -30.50 23.25 58.98
N GLU A 614 -30.80 22.05 59.49
CA GLU A 614 -29.93 20.87 59.27
C GLU A 614 -30.01 20.43 57.80
N VAL A 615 -28.85 20.20 57.18
CA VAL A 615 -28.71 19.75 55.80
C VAL A 615 -27.80 18.54 55.79
N ARG A 616 -28.28 17.43 55.22
CA ARG A 616 -27.52 16.20 55.01
C ARG A 616 -27.31 16.01 53.53
N PRO A 617 -26.05 15.88 53.06
CA PRO A 617 -25.74 15.90 51.63
C PRO A 617 -26.33 14.72 50.86
N GLY A 618 -26.55 13.55 51.49
CA GLY A 618 -26.91 12.33 50.79
C GLY A 618 -25.72 11.78 50.00
N GLY A 619 -26.00 11.17 48.85
CA GLY A 619 -24.98 10.62 47.95
C GLY A 619 -24.58 9.16 48.24
N GLY A 620 -25.07 8.56 49.33
CA GLY A 620 -24.85 7.15 49.63
C GLY A 620 -25.80 6.22 48.88
N THR A 621 -25.41 4.95 48.72
CA THR A 621 -26.28 3.92 48.17
C THR A 621 -27.26 3.42 49.24
N GLN A 622 -28.55 3.42 48.90
CA GLN A 622 -29.62 2.85 49.72
C GLN A 622 -30.45 1.86 48.92
N TYR A 623 -31.14 1.01 49.66
CA TYR A 623 -32.02 -0.04 49.18
C TYR A 623 -33.41 0.20 49.75
N ARG A 624 -34.43 0.07 48.90
CA ARG A 624 -35.84 0.10 49.31
C ARG A 624 -36.49 -1.23 48.98
N LEU A 625 -36.96 -1.92 50.00
CA LEU A 625 -37.72 -3.16 49.87
C LEU A 625 -39.16 -2.76 49.52
N GLN A 626 -39.61 -3.02 48.28
CA GLN A 626 -40.81 -2.41 47.69
C GLN A 626 -42.14 -3.00 48.15
N ASP A 627 -42.11 -4.10 48.88
CA ASP A 627 -43.23 -4.61 49.64
C ASP A 627 -42.84 -4.40 51.10
N ASP A 628 -43.58 -3.56 51.85
CA ASP A 628 -43.31 -3.29 53.27
C ASP A 628 -43.18 -4.63 54.00
N LEU A 629 -41.95 -5.10 54.17
CA LEU A 629 -41.67 -6.42 54.70
C LEU A 629 -42.32 -6.46 56.08
N ASP A 630 -43.38 -7.27 56.20
CA ASP A 630 -44.06 -7.42 57.47
C ASP A 630 -43.01 -7.94 58.46
N PRO A 631 -42.66 -7.16 59.51
CA PRO A 631 -41.61 -7.54 60.43
C PRO A 631 -41.94 -8.80 61.22
N ASP A 632 -43.21 -9.20 61.24
CA ASP A 632 -43.70 -10.43 61.85
C ASP A 632 -43.82 -11.59 60.84
N ALA A 633 -43.45 -11.39 59.57
CA ALA A 633 -43.48 -12.44 58.55
C ALA A 633 -42.47 -13.55 58.85
N GLN A 634 -42.93 -14.79 58.72
CA GLN A 634 -42.05 -15.96 58.83
C GLN A 634 -41.04 -15.96 57.68
N GLY A 635 -39.75 -15.82 58.01
CA GLY A 635 -38.64 -15.78 57.02
C GLY A 635 -37.99 -14.40 56.85
N VAL A 636 -38.45 -13.39 57.59
CA VAL A 636 -37.77 -12.09 57.73
C VAL A 636 -37.37 -11.92 59.19
N THR A 637 -36.11 -11.61 59.45
CA THR A 637 -35.59 -11.38 60.80
C THR A 637 -35.05 -9.97 60.93
N TRP A 638 -35.52 -9.25 61.94
CA TRP A 638 -35.02 -7.93 62.34
C TRP A 638 -34.29 -8.06 63.68
N GLU A 639 -32.99 -7.79 63.68
CA GLU A 639 -32.15 -7.91 64.88
C GLU A 639 -31.46 -6.58 65.20
N ALA A 640 -31.59 -6.11 66.44
CA ALA A 640 -30.79 -4.98 66.93
C ALA A 640 -29.33 -5.44 67.14
N VAL A 641 -28.37 -4.73 66.55
CA VAL A 641 -26.96 -5.11 66.56
C VAL A 641 -26.22 -4.36 67.67
N GLU A 642 -25.92 -3.08 67.43
CA GLU A 642 -25.17 -2.24 68.37
C GLU A 642 -25.38 -0.74 68.12
N GLU A 643 -24.83 0.10 69.00
CA GLU A 643 -24.87 1.56 68.85
C GLU A 643 -24.08 2.00 67.64
N LEU A 644 -24.59 2.98 66.89
CA LEU A 644 -23.96 3.45 65.64
C LEU A 644 -22.50 3.91 65.87
N GLU A 645 -22.22 4.52 67.03
CA GLU A 645 -20.88 4.95 67.42
C GLU A 645 -19.88 3.79 67.57
N SER A 646 -20.35 2.58 67.89
CA SER A 646 -19.51 1.38 68.00
C SER A 646 -19.43 0.56 66.70
N TYR A 647 -20.31 0.85 65.73
CA TYR A 647 -20.45 0.08 64.50
C TYR A 647 -19.57 0.58 63.34
N VAL A 648 -19.24 1.88 63.36
CA VAL A 648 -18.36 2.54 62.37
C VAL A 648 -16.88 2.21 62.65
N ASP A 649 -16.00 2.40 61.65
CA ASP A 649 -14.58 1.97 61.67
C ASP A 649 -13.66 2.76 62.61
#